data_AF-R6I3A3-F1
#
_entry.id   AF-R6I3A3-F1
#
_cell.length_a   1.000
_cell.length_b   1.000
_cell.length_c   1.000
_cell.angle_alpha   90.00
_cell.angle_beta   90.00
_cell.angle_gamma   90.00
#
_symmetry.space_group_name_H-M   'P 1'
#
loop_
_entity.id
_entity.type
_entity.pdbx_description
1 polymer ?
#
loop_
_entity_poly.entity_id
_entity_poly.type
_entity_poly.pdbx_seq_one_letter_code
_entity_poly.pdbx_strand_id
1 'polypeptide(L)'
;MKASKLIKSAALLFRGFTFATADEWLYLDGIKKYKRKNNIGMSDKEIFSILPFDAKFDKLFGDVLSMSYALDKHTELLPEQYYSLLTRDGERFILPLRDGLEQSMDGVLALIREKGRVSVRKASNSVKTKEHVCGYDGEAFYFDSACLDEDAMREKLGSLPSGTIISELIVSDFAPTVHLAFLNSGDAPELLFSVLTAAQENVGQNWYTQNREISAVDELGNYDGGRIEAFPEIAEALRAIASEFNELEYMNFAVRLTGSSFKILRVDTGADLTYLEHFNDKTDEFIRRKRAAKPRFVGFKRAMTIIDRYLWSFRAKRHGFMDYMYRGWKKALRDDDHDKFTTAQEKKWAHERGFLSYHIKQYGLTEENYRSFLSDRDYKWLRPINNEYRKLLWDKVTLRYCLDKYSEYLPEYYYHIVPRDGRMQVLKMPDCPEGLPRSLDGVLRLLREKKLLAMKPTVGSHGIGFYKLGFDGKRYLVNGEEKSESEMLGFLASLDDYYNISEYIVMHSELRRIYSEVACTVRIMVINRSGLDPVIENAYFRIGTKSTGFTDNIGSGGVFAYVDEKTGFFHNAEIIREHVITPCPVHPDTQEKIEGTLPHWDEVLRVIPELCRYIAPLEYLGFDVVMTDSGFKILEINTHQDLHRYPTYNENVHAYFMHKLELKRAGKKLC
;
A
#
# COMPACT_ATOMS: atom_id res chain seq x y z
N MET A 1 -10.06 -14.82 18.97
CA MET A 1 -11.11 -13.77 18.99
C MET A 1 -12.37 -14.40 19.57
N LYS A 2 -12.98 -13.85 20.64
CA LYS A 2 -14.16 -14.46 21.31
C LYS A 2 -15.36 -14.51 20.35
N ALA A 3 -16.14 -15.60 20.37
CA ALA A 3 -17.29 -15.81 19.46
C ALA A 3 -18.32 -14.66 19.49
N SER A 4 -18.51 -14.02 20.65
CA SER A 4 -19.39 -12.85 20.79
C SER A 4 -18.92 -11.62 19.99
N LYS A 5 -17.62 -11.37 19.90
CA LYS A 5 -17.06 -10.28 19.09
C LYS A 5 -17.25 -10.55 17.60
N LEU A 6 -17.07 -11.81 17.18
CA LEU A 6 -17.34 -12.25 15.80
C LEU A 6 -18.79 -11.93 15.37
N ILE A 7 -19.77 -12.30 16.19
CA ILE A 7 -21.19 -12.08 15.89
C ILE A 7 -21.52 -10.58 15.82
N LYS A 8 -21.01 -9.79 16.77
CA LYS A 8 -21.22 -8.33 16.77
C LYS A 8 -20.58 -7.66 15.55
N SER A 9 -19.37 -8.04 15.16
CA SER A 9 -18.73 -7.53 13.95
C SER A 9 -19.52 -7.89 12.70
N ALA A 10 -20.00 -9.13 12.57
CA ALA A 10 -20.81 -9.55 11.43
C ALA A 10 -22.10 -8.71 11.29
N ALA A 11 -22.79 -8.43 12.40
CA ALA A 11 -23.98 -7.57 12.42
C ALA A 11 -23.69 -6.14 11.92
N LEU A 12 -22.50 -5.61 12.18
CA LEU A 12 -22.08 -4.28 11.72
C LEU A 12 -21.72 -4.27 10.24
N LEU A 13 -21.11 -5.34 9.72
CA LEU A 13 -20.85 -5.45 8.28
C LEU A 13 -22.15 -5.42 7.46
N PHE A 14 -23.22 -6.04 7.95
CA PHE A 14 -24.54 -5.93 7.32
C PHE A 14 -25.10 -4.50 7.33
N ARG A 15 -24.64 -3.65 8.25
CA ARG A 15 -24.98 -2.23 8.35
C ARG A 15 -24.03 -1.30 7.58
N GLY A 16 -23.23 -1.86 6.66
CA GLY A 16 -22.34 -1.08 5.80
C GLY A 16 -20.97 -0.73 6.39
N PHE A 17 -20.62 -1.26 7.57
CA PHE A 17 -19.29 -1.11 8.15
C PHE A 17 -18.25 -1.94 7.40
N THR A 18 -17.00 -1.50 7.44
CA THR A 18 -15.85 -2.35 7.12
C THR A 18 -15.40 -3.12 8.37
N PHE A 19 -14.47 -4.06 8.22
CA PHE A 19 -13.88 -4.72 9.40
C PHE A 19 -13.13 -3.73 10.29
N ALA A 20 -12.44 -2.75 9.70
CA ALA A 20 -11.70 -1.73 10.43
C ALA A 20 -12.68 -0.85 11.23
N THR A 21 -13.66 -0.22 10.57
CA THR A 21 -14.62 0.67 11.25
C THR A 21 -15.49 -0.08 12.26
N ALA A 22 -15.78 -1.37 12.03
CA ALA A 22 -16.48 -2.19 13.02
C ALA A 22 -15.62 -2.48 14.26
N ASP A 23 -14.33 -2.74 14.10
CA ASP A 23 -13.42 -3.00 15.23
C ASP A 23 -13.13 -1.74 16.04
N GLU A 24 -13.09 -0.58 15.39
CA GLU A 24 -13.01 0.73 16.04
C GLU A 24 -14.30 1.03 16.80
N TRP A 25 -15.45 0.97 16.12
CA TRP A 25 -16.74 1.18 16.80
C TRP A 25 -16.95 0.24 17.99
N LEU A 26 -16.60 -1.04 17.89
CA LEU A 26 -16.75 -1.98 19.02
C LEU A 26 -15.83 -1.65 20.19
N TYR A 27 -14.65 -1.09 19.92
CA TYR A 27 -13.78 -0.58 20.97
C TYR A 27 -14.40 0.64 21.65
N LEU A 28 -14.88 1.60 20.85
CA LEU A 28 -15.56 2.80 21.34
C LEU A 28 -16.81 2.48 22.16
N ASP A 29 -17.62 1.54 21.67
CA ASP A 29 -18.81 1.02 22.34
C ASP A 29 -18.49 0.45 23.73
N GLY A 30 -17.30 -0.12 23.90
CA GLY A 30 -16.81 -0.64 25.17
C GLY A 30 -16.31 0.41 26.17
N ILE A 31 -16.00 1.63 25.72
CA ILE A 31 -15.42 2.70 26.55
C ILE A 31 -16.33 3.94 26.68
N LYS A 32 -17.61 3.82 26.33
CA LYS A 32 -18.65 4.86 26.23
C LYS A 32 -18.83 5.85 27.40
N LYS A 33 -18.20 5.64 28.56
CA LYS A 33 -18.42 6.40 29.80
C LYS A 33 -17.99 7.88 29.76
N TYR A 34 -17.38 8.36 28.67
CA TYR A 34 -16.82 9.72 28.60
C TYR A 34 -17.44 10.61 27.52
N LYS A 35 -18.62 10.31 26.98
CA LYS A 35 -19.05 10.94 25.72
C LYS A 35 -20.04 12.12 25.86
N ARG A 36 -19.75 13.24 25.18
CA ARG A 36 -20.70 14.31 24.82
C ARG A 36 -21.31 14.07 23.44
N LYS A 37 -22.58 14.47 23.26
CA LYS A 37 -23.27 14.37 21.96
C LYS A 37 -22.86 15.53 21.07
N ASN A 38 -22.78 15.29 19.76
CA ASN A 38 -22.66 16.39 18.82
C ASN A 38 -23.97 17.18 18.70
N ASN A 39 -23.85 18.42 18.21
CA ASN A 39 -24.96 19.36 18.02
C ASN A 39 -25.98 18.93 16.94
N ILE A 40 -25.61 18.06 15.99
CA ILE A 40 -26.50 17.62 14.89
C ILE A 40 -27.36 16.39 15.23
N GLY A 41 -27.15 15.80 16.42
CA GLY A 41 -27.92 14.66 16.93
C GLY A 41 -27.58 13.31 16.29
N MET A 42 -26.52 13.20 15.48
CA MET A 42 -26.14 11.96 14.81
C MET A 42 -25.28 11.08 15.71
N SER A 43 -25.55 9.77 15.80
CA SER A 43 -24.72 8.88 16.63
C SER A 43 -23.38 8.54 15.94
N ASP A 44 -22.30 8.28 16.69
CA ASP A 44 -21.02 7.86 16.07
C ASP A 44 -21.18 6.57 15.30
N LYS A 45 -22.09 5.70 15.73
CA LYS A 45 -22.41 4.50 14.97
C LYS A 45 -22.92 4.84 13.58
N GLU A 46 -23.70 5.91 13.43
CA GLU A 46 -24.14 6.38 12.12
C GLU A 46 -22.98 7.01 11.33
N ILE A 47 -22.11 7.78 11.98
CA ILE A 47 -20.91 8.37 11.35
C ILE A 47 -19.93 7.27 10.91
N PHE A 48 -19.56 6.31 11.77
CA PHE A 48 -18.75 5.15 11.37
C PHE A 48 -19.40 4.29 10.30
N SER A 49 -20.74 4.28 10.21
CA SER A 49 -21.44 3.54 9.15
C SER A 49 -21.25 4.18 7.78
N ILE A 50 -20.99 5.50 7.70
CA ILE A 50 -20.71 6.17 6.42
C ILE A 50 -19.25 6.00 5.99
N LEU A 51 -18.33 5.77 6.92
CA LEU A 51 -16.91 5.51 6.64
C LEU A 51 -16.63 4.11 6.07
N PRO A 52 -15.47 3.93 5.42
CA PRO A 52 -14.60 4.99 4.90
C PRO A 52 -15.23 5.75 3.72
N PHE A 53 -14.75 6.97 3.46
CA PHE A 53 -15.14 7.72 2.26
C PHE A 53 -14.43 7.17 1.02
N ASP A 54 -13.10 7.01 1.07
CA ASP A 54 -12.27 6.54 -0.04
C ASP A 54 -11.41 5.34 0.38
N ALA A 55 -12.09 4.21 0.64
CA ALA A 55 -11.50 2.99 1.23
C ALA A 55 -10.20 2.49 0.60
N LYS A 56 -10.03 2.71 -0.71
CA LYS A 56 -8.84 2.26 -1.45
C LYS A 56 -7.60 3.09 -1.06
N PHE A 57 -7.76 4.35 -0.66
CA PHE A 57 -6.66 5.30 -0.49
C PHE A 57 -6.39 5.69 0.98
N ASP A 58 -7.34 5.50 1.90
CA ASP A 58 -7.17 5.73 3.35
C ASP A 58 -5.90 5.11 3.94
N LYS A 59 -5.43 4.00 3.35
CA LYS A 59 -4.24 3.29 3.81
C LYS A 59 -2.96 4.13 3.78
N LEU A 60 -2.89 5.18 2.95
CA LEU A 60 -1.79 6.16 2.92
C LEU A 60 -1.66 6.89 4.26
N PHE A 61 -2.79 7.21 4.90
CA PHE A 61 -2.84 7.99 6.14
C PHE A 61 -3.26 7.17 7.36
N GLY A 62 -3.40 5.84 7.20
CA GLY A 62 -3.80 4.93 8.27
C GLY A 62 -2.75 4.70 9.36
N ASP A 63 -1.51 5.15 9.16
CA ASP A 63 -0.43 5.13 10.14
C ASP A 63 0.64 6.19 9.82
N VAL A 64 1.45 6.54 10.82
CA VAL A 64 2.43 7.63 10.71
C VAL A 64 3.56 7.37 9.71
N LEU A 65 3.96 6.11 9.49
CA LEU A 65 5.06 5.81 8.57
C LEU A 65 4.56 5.86 7.12
N SER A 66 3.37 5.32 6.86
CA SER A 66 2.69 5.44 5.57
C SER A 66 2.43 6.92 5.22
N MET A 67 2.03 7.73 6.21
CA MET A 67 1.84 9.18 6.04
C MET A 67 3.14 9.88 5.68
N SER A 68 4.27 9.50 6.30
CA SER A 68 5.57 10.06 5.96
C SER A 68 6.02 9.74 4.54
N TYR A 69 5.68 8.57 4.00
CA TYR A 69 5.92 8.28 2.58
C TYR A 69 5.02 9.10 1.67
N ALA A 70 3.74 9.30 2.04
CA ALA A 70 2.81 10.09 1.25
C ALA A 70 3.18 11.58 1.24
N LEU A 71 3.76 12.10 2.33
CA LEU A 71 4.14 13.49 2.52
C LEU A 71 5.67 13.68 2.43
N ASP A 72 6.36 12.90 1.60
CA ASP A 72 7.82 12.94 1.50
C ASP A 72 8.37 14.29 0.98
N LYS A 73 7.58 15.02 0.19
CA LYS A 73 7.83 16.40 -0.23
C LYS A 73 7.72 17.43 0.89
N HIS A 74 7.10 17.08 2.02
CA HIS A 74 6.76 17.98 3.15
C HIS A 74 7.38 17.50 4.47
N THR A 75 8.52 16.81 4.41
CA THR A 75 9.16 16.18 5.58
C THR A 75 9.50 17.16 6.70
N GLU A 76 9.75 18.43 6.38
CA GLU A 76 9.99 19.51 7.32
C GLU A 76 8.76 19.83 8.18
N LEU A 77 7.56 19.51 7.70
CA LEU A 77 6.31 19.66 8.46
C LEU A 77 5.97 18.42 9.29
N LEU A 78 6.77 17.35 9.24
CA LEU A 78 6.53 16.14 10.00
C LEU A 78 7.44 16.06 11.24
N PRO A 79 7.00 15.39 12.32
CA PRO A 79 7.91 14.96 13.38
C PRO A 79 8.94 13.98 12.83
N GLU A 80 10.21 14.11 13.23
CA GLU A 80 11.22 13.14 12.82
C GLU A 80 10.89 11.74 13.37
N GLN A 81 10.97 10.71 12.52
CA GLN A 81 10.85 9.32 12.96
C GLN A 81 12.24 8.71 13.05
N TYR A 82 12.57 8.13 14.21
CA TYR A 82 13.91 7.60 14.48
C TYR A 82 13.99 6.09 14.36
N TYR A 83 13.04 5.38 14.99
CA TYR A 83 13.01 3.91 15.00
C TYR A 83 11.61 3.36 14.79
N SER A 84 11.53 2.22 14.10
CA SER A 84 10.36 1.34 14.08
C SER A 84 10.69 0.02 14.78
N LEU A 85 9.97 -0.28 15.86
CA LEU A 85 10.09 -1.52 16.62
C LEU A 85 9.12 -2.55 16.04
N LEU A 86 9.63 -3.45 15.21
CA LEU A 86 8.88 -4.48 14.50
C LEU A 86 9.12 -5.87 15.10
N THR A 87 8.40 -6.85 14.57
CA THR A 87 8.72 -8.27 14.73
C THR A 87 9.17 -8.79 13.38
N ARG A 88 10.28 -9.53 13.36
CA ARG A 88 10.74 -10.27 12.18
C ARG A 88 11.24 -11.61 12.68
N ASP A 89 10.82 -12.70 12.04
CA ASP A 89 11.24 -14.06 12.38
C ASP A 89 11.01 -14.49 13.84
N GLY A 90 9.97 -13.91 14.46
CA GLY A 90 9.56 -14.19 15.83
C GLY A 90 10.35 -13.42 16.89
N GLU A 91 11.26 -12.54 16.47
CA GLU A 91 12.13 -11.74 17.33
C GLU A 91 11.87 -10.24 17.17
N ARG A 92 12.41 -9.45 18.10
CA ARG A 92 12.36 -7.99 18.03
C ARG A 92 13.29 -7.53 16.90
N PHE A 93 12.73 -6.84 15.93
CA PHE A 93 13.48 -6.20 14.86
C PHE A 93 13.41 -4.67 15.04
N ILE A 94 14.53 -4.08 15.43
CA ILE A 94 14.67 -2.63 15.58
C ILE A 94 15.09 -2.10 14.22
N LEU A 95 14.30 -1.21 13.62
CA LEU A 95 14.60 -0.63 12.33
C LEU A 95 14.91 0.84 12.50
N PRO A 96 16.16 1.28 12.27
CA PRO A 96 16.49 2.69 12.16
C PRO A 96 15.79 3.30 10.95
N LEU A 97 15.23 4.49 11.11
CA LEU A 97 14.54 5.24 10.07
C LEU A 97 15.33 6.47 9.61
N ARG A 98 16.53 6.68 10.18
CA ARG A 98 17.47 7.74 9.84
C ARG A 98 18.89 7.17 9.77
N ASP A 99 19.72 7.81 8.96
CA ASP A 99 21.13 7.47 8.86
C ASP A 99 21.88 7.75 10.17
N GLY A 100 22.92 6.96 10.45
CA GLY A 100 23.76 7.11 11.64
C GLY A 100 23.18 6.53 12.93
N LEU A 101 21.95 6.01 12.91
CA LEU A 101 21.33 5.34 14.05
C LEU A 101 21.71 3.86 14.11
N GLU A 102 22.09 3.38 15.30
CA GLU A 102 22.49 2.00 15.52
C GLU A 102 21.27 1.06 15.56
N GLN A 103 21.35 -0.07 14.85
CA GLN A 103 20.30 -1.08 14.81
C GLN A 103 20.28 -1.96 16.08
N SER A 104 20.08 -1.36 17.24
CA SER A 104 20.06 -2.08 18.52
C SER A 104 19.20 -1.37 19.56
N MET A 105 18.93 -2.06 20.67
CA MET A 105 18.26 -1.43 21.80
C MET A 105 19.16 -0.41 22.49
N ASP A 106 20.48 -0.63 22.48
CA ASP A 106 21.46 0.35 22.97
C ASP A 106 21.42 1.63 22.14
N GLY A 107 21.30 1.50 20.82
CA GLY A 107 21.08 2.63 19.91
C GLY A 107 19.81 3.43 20.22
N VAL A 108 18.73 2.75 20.63
CA VAL A 108 17.48 3.40 21.05
C VAL A 108 17.67 4.15 22.38
N LEU A 109 18.33 3.53 23.36
CA LEU A 109 18.60 4.16 24.66
C LEU A 109 19.56 5.34 24.53
N ALA A 110 20.59 5.23 23.69
CA ALA A 110 21.52 6.30 23.37
C ALA A 110 20.79 7.49 22.73
N LEU A 111 19.89 7.25 21.78
CA LEU A 111 19.06 8.29 21.20
C LEU A 111 18.18 8.98 22.25
N ILE A 112 17.56 8.23 23.16
CA ILE A 112 16.73 8.82 24.23
C ILE A 112 17.56 9.73 25.14
N ARG A 113 18.80 9.33 25.48
CA ARG A 113 19.73 10.17 26.23
C ARG A 113 20.10 11.44 25.46
N GLU A 114 20.38 11.32 24.16
CA GLU A 114 20.75 12.44 23.30
C GLU A 114 19.61 13.45 23.14
N LYS A 115 18.40 12.97 22.80
CA LYS A 115 17.23 13.84 22.58
C LYS A 115 16.62 14.33 23.89
N GLY A 116 16.91 13.68 25.01
CA GLY A 116 16.29 13.90 26.32
C GLY A 116 14.83 13.45 26.38
N ARG A 117 14.03 13.70 25.34
CA ARG A 117 12.61 13.34 25.25
C ARG A 117 12.23 12.88 23.84
N VAL A 118 11.45 11.81 23.78
CA VAL A 118 10.90 11.27 22.53
C VAL A 118 9.43 10.86 22.72
N SER A 119 8.69 10.84 21.62
CA SER A 119 7.36 10.25 21.56
C SER A 119 7.46 8.77 21.20
N VAL A 120 6.67 7.93 21.87
CA VAL A 120 6.59 6.48 21.65
C VAL A 120 5.14 6.09 21.49
N ARG A 121 4.77 5.58 20.31
CA ARG A 121 3.38 5.19 20.02
C ARG A 121 3.30 4.06 19.01
N LYS A 122 2.16 3.37 18.97
CA LYS A 122 1.86 2.49 17.82
C LYS A 122 1.72 3.34 16.56
N ALA A 123 2.25 2.85 15.44
CA ALA A 123 2.20 3.54 14.16
C ALA A 123 0.77 3.90 13.72
N SER A 124 -0.19 2.99 13.95
CA SER A 124 -1.57 3.12 13.48
C SER A 124 -2.26 4.40 13.97
N ASN A 125 -2.98 5.07 13.08
CA ASN A 125 -3.92 6.15 13.39
C ASN A 125 -5.29 5.53 13.69
N SER A 126 -5.43 4.98 14.91
CA SER A 126 -6.65 4.33 15.36
C SER A 126 -7.04 4.83 16.75
N VAL A 127 -8.32 4.75 17.08
CA VAL A 127 -8.90 5.06 18.40
C VAL A 127 -8.27 4.31 19.58
N LYS A 128 -7.46 3.27 19.31
CA LYS A 128 -6.79 2.45 20.32
C LYS A 128 -5.36 2.90 20.61
N THR A 129 -4.81 3.72 19.73
CA THR A 129 -3.41 4.13 19.80
C THR A 129 -3.25 5.08 20.97
N LYS A 130 -2.29 4.77 21.83
CA LYS A 130 -1.82 5.65 22.89
C LYS A 130 -0.44 6.16 22.52
N GLU A 131 -0.24 7.43 22.82
CA GLU A 131 1.04 8.08 22.77
C GLU A 131 1.62 8.15 24.18
N HIS A 132 2.91 7.87 24.27
CA HIS A 132 3.67 7.86 25.51
C HIS A 132 4.88 8.78 25.36
N VAL A 133 5.26 9.44 26.44
CA VAL A 133 6.50 10.22 26.47
C VAL A 133 7.57 9.39 27.13
N CYS A 134 8.69 9.22 26.45
CA CYS A 134 9.86 8.58 27.00
C CYS A 134 10.99 9.60 27.09
N GLY A 135 11.78 9.57 28.16
CA GLY A 135 12.93 10.46 28.25
C GLY A 135 14.00 10.01 29.23
N TYR A 136 15.02 10.86 29.34
CA TYR A 136 16.14 10.75 30.26
C TYR A 136 16.42 12.13 30.84
N ASP A 137 16.48 12.25 32.16
CA ASP A 137 16.62 13.54 32.86
C ASP A 137 18.07 13.87 33.27
N GLY A 138 19.03 13.00 32.91
CA GLY A 138 20.43 13.10 33.33
C GLY A 138 20.82 12.09 34.41
N GLU A 139 19.84 11.52 35.11
CA GLU A 139 20.06 10.50 36.15
C GLU A 139 19.38 9.18 35.79
N ALA A 140 18.09 9.23 35.42
CA ALA A 140 17.27 8.05 35.17
C ALA A 140 16.43 8.16 33.90
N PHE A 141 15.99 7.00 33.39
CA PHE A 141 14.99 6.96 32.32
C PHE A 141 13.61 7.14 32.90
N TYR A 142 12.67 7.57 32.06
CA TYR A 142 11.26 7.53 32.41
C TYR A 142 10.38 7.16 31.23
N PHE A 143 9.25 6.55 31.55
CA PHE A 143 8.19 6.22 30.62
C PHE A 143 6.87 6.77 31.18
N ASP A 144 6.34 7.80 30.52
CA ASP A 144 5.32 8.72 31.05
C ASP A 144 5.76 9.30 32.40
N SER A 145 5.06 8.95 33.49
CA SER A 145 5.37 9.39 34.84
C SER A 145 6.19 8.37 35.65
N ALA A 146 6.49 7.20 35.09
CA ALA A 146 7.25 6.16 35.78
C ALA A 146 8.75 6.33 35.56
N CYS A 147 9.50 6.53 36.65
CA CYS A 147 10.96 6.49 36.65
C CYS A 147 11.43 5.03 36.55
N LEU A 148 12.40 4.76 35.68
CA LEU A 148 12.94 3.45 35.35
C LEU A 148 14.47 3.53 35.32
N ASP A 149 15.11 2.49 35.84
CA ASP A 149 16.52 2.24 35.51
C ASP A 149 16.65 1.74 34.06
N GLU A 150 17.90 1.59 33.60
CA GLU A 150 18.19 1.20 32.21
C GLU A 150 17.66 -0.19 31.84
N ASP A 151 17.77 -1.17 32.75
CA ASP A 151 17.31 -2.54 32.51
C ASP A 151 15.78 -2.60 32.44
N ALA A 152 15.08 -1.93 33.36
CA ALA A 152 13.63 -1.81 33.34
C ALA A 152 13.14 -1.06 32.09
N MET A 153 13.90 -0.05 31.65
CA MET A 153 13.60 0.69 30.42
C MET A 153 13.75 -0.19 29.18
N ARG A 154 14.83 -0.99 29.11
CA ARG A 154 15.06 -1.98 28.06
C ARG A 154 13.95 -3.02 28.01
N GLU A 155 13.52 -3.56 29.15
CA GLU A 155 12.39 -4.48 29.24
C GLU A 155 11.10 -3.82 28.76
N LYS A 156 10.85 -2.57 29.21
CA LYS A 156 9.68 -1.80 28.83
C LYS A 156 9.59 -1.62 27.33
N LEU A 157 10.64 -1.10 26.69
CA LEU A 157 10.71 -0.93 25.22
C LEU A 157 10.61 -2.28 24.49
N GLY A 158 11.29 -3.32 25.01
CA GLY A 158 11.25 -4.68 24.48
C GLY A 158 9.86 -5.32 24.52
N SER A 159 9.00 -4.90 25.46
CA SER A 159 7.62 -5.38 25.60
C SER A 159 6.61 -4.69 24.68
N LEU A 160 6.98 -3.57 24.04
CA LEU A 160 6.04 -2.76 23.26
C LEU A 160 5.52 -3.53 22.03
N PRO A 161 4.28 -3.30 21.57
CA PRO A 161 3.76 -4.00 20.40
C PRO A 161 4.63 -3.83 19.14
N SER A 162 4.64 -4.81 18.25
CA SER A 162 5.21 -4.65 16.90
C SER A 162 4.51 -3.51 16.16
N GLY A 163 5.27 -2.73 15.40
CA GLY A 163 4.81 -1.51 14.73
C GLY A 163 4.76 -0.30 15.67
N THR A 164 5.58 -0.28 16.72
CA THR A 164 5.76 0.91 17.56
C THR A 164 6.80 1.84 16.93
N ILE A 165 6.51 3.12 16.86
CA ILE A 165 7.39 4.16 16.32
C ILE A 165 7.93 4.99 17.48
N ILE A 166 9.22 5.28 17.42
CA ILE A 166 9.89 6.26 18.26
C ILE A 166 10.19 7.47 17.40
N SER A 167 9.67 8.63 17.79
CA SER A 167 9.74 9.87 17.01
C SER A 167 10.07 11.07 17.89
N GLU A 168 10.34 12.19 17.25
CA GLU A 168 10.43 13.51 17.86
C GLU A 168 9.17 13.79 18.70
N LEU A 169 9.38 14.32 19.90
CA LEU A 169 8.31 14.88 20.70
C LEU A 169 8.16 16.36 20.34
N ILE A 170 7.04 16.72 19.70
CA ILE A 170 6.78 18.11 19.36
C ILE A 170 6.43 18.91 20.61
N VAL A 171 7.31 19.84 20.98
CA VAL A 171 7.09 20.80 22.07
C VAL A 171 6.56 22.11 21.49
N SER A 172 5.52 22.65 22.11
CA SER A 172 4.86 23.89 21.68
C SER A 172 4.48 24.73 22.88
N ASP A 173 4.69 26.03 22.79
CA ASP A 173 4.19 27.02 23.75
C ASP A 173 2.67 27.25 23.58
N PHE A 174 2.12 26.84 22.43
CA PHE A 174 0.69 26.82 22.18
C PHE A 174 0.12 25.43 22.51
N ALA A 175 -0.35 25.28 23.74
CA ALA A 175 -0.83 24.02 24.28
C ALA A 175 -1.98 23.32 23.50
N PRO A 176 -2.88 24.02 22.77
CA PRO A 176 -3.89 23.35 21.94
C PRO A 176 -3.33 22.70 20.65
N THR A 177 -4.04 21.70 20.14
CA THR A 177 -3.86 21.15 18.79
C THR A 177 -4.86 21.82 17.86
N VAL A 178 -4.41 22.29 16.70
CA VAL A 178 -5.29 22.86 15.67
C VAL A 178 -5.69 21.74 14.71
N HIS A 179 -6.98 21.63 14.41
CA HIS A 179 -7.51 20.72 13.40
C HIS A 179 -8.08 21.53 12.25
N LEU A 180 -7.69 21.21 11.01
CA LEU A 180 -8.22 21.82 9.80
C LEU A 180 -8.65 20.73 8.84
N ALA A 181 -9.94 20.69 8.51
CA ALA A 181 -10.49 19.72 7.57
C ALA A 181 -10.80 20.35 6.22
N PHE A 182 -10.44 19.66 5.15
CA PHE A 182 -10.67 20.08 3.78
C PHE A 182 -11.54 19.06 3.04
N LEU A 183 -12.43 19.58 2.18
CA LEU A 183 -13.15 18.78 1.19
C LEU A 183 -12.50 18.94 -0.18
N ASN A 184 -12.06 17.82 -0.74
CA ASN A 184 -11.48 17.78 -2.06
C ASN A 184 -12.57 17.58 -3.13
N SER A 185 -12.98 18.69 -3.75
CA SER A 185 -14.01 18.74 -4.79
C SER A 185 -13.48 19.24 -6.15
N GLY A 186 -12.17 19.46 -6.27
CA GLY A 186 -11.55 20.08 -7.44
C GLY A 186 -10.08 20.42 -7.19
N ASP A 187 -9.51 21.33 -7.98
CA ASP A 187 -8.10 21.72 -7.88
C ASP A 187 -7.81 22.65 -6.68
N ALA A 188 -8.84 23.13 -5.98
CA ALA A 188 -8.74 23.94 -4.78
C ALA A 188 -9.64 23.36 -3.68
N PRO A 189 -9.09 22.55 -2.76
CA PRO A 189 -9.86 22.03 -1.64
C PRO A 189 -10.52 23.14 -0.82
N GLU A 190 -11.75 22.90 -0.39
CA GLU A 190 -12.51 23.83 0.44
C GLU A 190 -12.25 23.55 1.92
N LEU A 191 -11.92 24.58 2.71
CA LEU A 191 -11.88 24.46 4.17
C LEU A 191 -13.30 24.19 4.71
N LEU A 192 -13.49 23.01 5.28
CA LEU A 192 -14.75 22.53 5.81
C LEU A 192 -15.00 23.04 7.23
N PHE A 193 -14.03 22.86 8.11
CA PHE A 193 -14.03 23.38 9.48
C PHE A 193 -12.61 23.54 9.99
N SER A 194 -12.47 24.35 11.04
CA SER A 194 -11.28 24.35 11.87
C SER A 194 -11.60 24.50 13.35
N VAL A 195 -10.94 23.71 14.20
CA VAL A 195 -11.21 23.63 15.64
C VAL A 195 -9.94 23.45 16.45
N LEU A 196 -9.95 23.94 17.68
CA LEU A 196 -8.93 23.69 18.67
C LEU A 196 -9.33 22.55 19.60
N THR A 197 -8.38 21.67 19.89
CA THR A 197 -8.52 20.67 20.94
C THR A 197 -7.42 20.80 21.99
N ALA A 198 -7.76 20.72 23.28
CA ALA A 198 -6.80 20.69 24.37
C ALA A 198 -7.24 19.75 25.50
N ALA A 199 -6.31 19.38 26.37
CA ALA A 199 -6.65 18.72 27.62
C ALA A 199 -7.51 19.66 28.49
N GLN A 200 -8.58 19.14 29.08
CA GLN A 200 -9.43 19.88 30.01
C GLN A 200 -9.41 19.20 31.37
N GLU A 201 -9.23 19.98 32.44
CA GLU A 201 -9.28 19.45 33.81
C GLU A 201 -10.69 18.98 34.15
N ASN A 202 -10.79 17.90 34.94
CA ASN A 202 -12.05 17.34 35.45
C ASN A 202 -13.06 16.88 34.38
N VAL A 203 -12.68 16.89 33.10
CA VAL A 203 -13.47 16.36 32.00
C VAL A 203 -12.79 15.10 31.47
N GLY A 204 -13.57 14.04 31.25
CA GLY A 204 -13.03 12.81 30.65
C GLY A 204 -12.40 13.11 29.29
N GLN A 205 -11.15 12.69 29.09
CA GLN A 205 -10.42 12.86 27.83
C GLN A 205 -11.15 12.25 26.63
N ASN A 206 -10.85 12.77 25.45
CA ASN A 206 -11.30 12.19 24.20
C ASN A 206 -10.46 10.95 23.89
N TRP A 207 -11.06 9.82 23.54
CA TRP A 207 -10.31 8.60 23.30
C TRP A 207 -9.45 8.63 22.03
N TYR A 208 -9.76 9.50 21.05
CA TYR A 208 -9.06 9.52 19.76
C TYR A 208 -7.91 10.51 19.70
N THR A 209 -8.10 11.69 20.29
CA THR A 209 -7.10 12.77 20.32
C THR A 209 -6.47 12.97 21.70
N GLN A 210 -6.96 12.29 22.75
CA GLN A 210 -6.73 12.60 24.18
C GLN A 210 -7.27 13.99 24.62
N ASN A 211 -7.45 14.91 23.68
CA ASN A 211 -7.88 16.30 23.88
C ASN A 211 -9.37 16.52 23.56
N ARG A 212 -10.00 17.46 24.25
CA ARG A 212 -11.38 17.91 24.02
C ARG A 212 -11.42 19.12 23.11
N GLU A 213 -12.46 19.20 22.30
CA GLU A 213 -12.79 20.42 21.56
C GLU A 213 -13.01 21.58 22.54
N ILE A 214 -12.31 22.69 22.31
CA ILE A 214 -12.38 23.89 23.17
C ILE A 214 -12.95 25.10 22.42
N SER A 215 -12.67 25.24 21.12
CA SER A 215 -13.13 26.39 20.35
C SER A 215 -13.09 26.12 18.85
N ALA A 216 -13.99 26.74 18.10
CA ALA A 216 -13.86 26.86 16.66
C ALA A 216 -12.84 27.95 16.33
N VAL A 217 -12.15 27.80 15.20
CA VAL A 217 -11.28 28.83 14.64
C VAL A 217 -11.92 29.35 13.36
N ASP A 218 -11.99 30.67 13.21
CA ASP A 218 -12.49 31.29 11.97
C ASP A 218 -11.38 31.43 10.91
N GLU A 219 -11.73 31.88 9.70
CA GLU A 219 -10.79 32.02 8.58
C GLU A 219 -9.66 33.03 8.84
N LEU A 220 -9.84 33.95 9.80
CA LEU A 220 -8.84 34.94 10.20
C LEU A 220 -7.98 34.47 11.38
N GLY A 221 -8.21 33.25 11.88
CA GLY A 221 -7.50 32.65 13.00
C GLY A 221 -8.06 32.99 14.37
N ASN A 222 -9.21 33.66 14.47
CA ASN A 222 -9.80 34.01 15.77
C ASN A 222 -10.46 32.78 16.41
N TYR A 223 -10.28 32.64 17.72
CA TYR A 223 -10.90 31.60 18.52
C TYR A 223 -11.28 32.16 19.90
N ASP A 224 -12.09 31.41 20.65
CA ASP A 224 -12.43 31.78 22.03
C ASP A 224 -11.19 31.72 22.93
N GLY A 225 -10.66 32.90 23.27
CA GLY A 225 -9.43 33.05 24.05
C GLY A 225 -8.22 33.59 23.28
N GLY A 226 -8.35 33.95 22.00
CA GLY A 226 -7.27 34.64 21.28
C GLY A 226 -7.33 34.54 19.76
N ARG A 227 -6.16 34.70 19.15
CA ARG A 227 -5.97 34.61 17.69
C ARG A 227 -4.68 33.87 17.37
N ILE A 228 -4.73 33.01 16.36
CA ILE A 228 -3.55 32.40 15.74
C ILE A 228 -3.17 33.28 14.55
N GLU A 229 -2.17 34.15 14.72
CA GLU A 229 -1.81 35.13 13.69
C GLU A 229 -1.41 34.48 12.35
N ALA A 230 -0.67 33.37 12.39
CA ALA A 230 -0.22 32.64 11.20
C ALA A 230 -1.28 31.67 10.61
N PHE A 231 -2.53 31.73 11.09
CA PHE A 231 -3.57 30.78 10.67
C PHE A 231 -3.85 30.80 9.17
N PRO A 232 -3.98 31.97 8.48
CA PRO A 232 -4.20 31.99 7.04
C PRO A 232 -3.10 31.28 6.25
N GLU A 233 -1.83 31.47 6.63
CA GLU A 233 -0.67 30.82 6.00
C GLU A 233 -0.67 29.31 6.23
N ILE A 234 -1.00 28.88 7.46
CA ILE A 234 -1.13 27.46 7.81
C ILE A 234 -2.26 26.82 7.01
N ALA A 235 -3.42 27.46 6.96
CA ALA A 235 -4.58 26.96 6.24
C ALA A 235 -4.27 26.82 4.74
N GLU A 236 -3.55 27.77 4.15
CA GLU A 236 -3.19 27.71 2.74
C GLU A 236 -2.13 26.65 2.44
N ALA A 237 -1.12 26.49 3.31
CA ALA A 237 -0.15 25.41 3.19
C ALA A 237 -0.84 24.03 3.26
N LEU A 238 -1.74 23.83 4.22
CA LEU A 238 -2.47 22.57 4.36
C LEU A 238 -3.48 22.35 3.22
N ARG A 239 -4.09 23.41 2.68
CA ARG A 239 -4.94 23.34 1.48
C ARG A 239 -4.13 22.89 0.27
N ALA A 240 -2.92 23.43 0.08
CA ALA A 240 -2.02 23.04 -1.00
C ALA A 240 -1.69 21.55 -0.90
N ILE A 241 -1.30 21.07 0.29
CA ILE A 241 -1.04 19.65 0.55
C ILE A 241 -2.28 18.80 0.26
N ALA A 242 -3.47 19.22 0.71
CA ALA A 242 -4.71 18.49 0.44
C ALA A 242 -5.02 18.38 -1.07
N SER A 243 -4.59 19.35 -1.88
CA SER A 243 -4.84 19.36 -3.33
C SER A 243 -4.00 18.34 -4.09
N GLU A 244 -2.91 17.85 -3.48
CA GLU A 244 -2.06 16.79 -4.02
C GLU A 244 -2.75 15.42 -3.97
N PHE A 245 -3.73 15.20 -3.08
CA PHE A 245 -4.40 13.91 -2.85
C PHE A 245 -5.87 13.93 -3.30
N ASN A 246 -6.09 14.10 -4.59
CA ASN A 246 -7.43 14.22 -5.20
C ASN A 246 -8.34 13.00 -4.98
N GLU A 247 -7.76 11.83 -4.72
CA GLU A 247 -8.47 10.60 -4.39
C GLU A 247 -9.04 10.56 -2.98
N LEU A 248 -8.70 11.51 -2.10
CA LEU A 248 -9.28 11.62 -0.78
C LEU A 248 -10.26 12.79 -0.77
N GLU A 249 -11.55 12.49 -0.70
CA GLU A 249 -12.59 13.53 -0.66
C GLU A 249 -12.54 14.36 0.64
N TYR A 250 -12.03 13.77 1.72
CA TYR A 250 -11.94 14.41 3.04
C TYR A 250 -10.55 14.18 3.63
N MET A 251 -9.92 15.26 4.10
CA MET A 251 -8.66 15.22 4.82
C MET A 251 -8.70 16.21 5.98
N ASN A 252 -8.49 15.73 7.20
CA ASN A 252 -8.31 16.57 8.39
C ASN A 252 -6.87 16.49 8.90
N PHE A 253 -6.23 17.64 9.03
CA PHE A 253 -4.87 17.76 9.54
C PHE A 253 -4.92 18.15 11.00
N ALA A 254 -4.35 17.31 11.87
CA ALA A 254 -4.07 17.66 13.25
C ALA A 254 -2.65 18.21 13.35
N VAL A 255 -2.53 19.50 13.67
CA VAL A 255 -1.24 20.22 13.68
C VAL A 255 -0.92 20.83 15.05
N ARG A 256 0.37 20.90 15.34
CA ARG A 256 0.95 21.64 16.48
C ARG A 256 1.68 22.86 15.97
N LEU A 257 1.43 24.02 16.56
CA LEU A 257 2.19 25.23 16.24
C LEU A 257 3.56 25.16 16.89
N THR A 258 4.61 25.56 16.20
CA THR A 258 5.99 25.54 16.70
C THR A 258 6.67 26.85 16.31
N GLY A 259 6.68 27.83 17.22
CA GLY A 259 7.13 29.18 16.92
C GLY A 259 6.31 29.80 15.80
N SER A 260 6.96 30.18 14.70
CA SER A 260 6.32 30.72 13.49
C SER A 260 5.91 29.67 12.45
N SER A 261 6.01 28.37 12.77
CA SER A 261 5.69 27.27 11.86
C SER A 261 4.74 26.26 12.53
N PHE A 262 4.57 25.08 11.94
CA PHE A 262 3.74 24.00 12.48
C PHE A 262 4.28 22.62 12.11
N LYS A 263 3.84 21.61 12.86
CA LYS A 263 4.08 20.19 12.59
C LYS A 263 2.75 19.45 12.43
N ILE A 264 2.61 18.68 11.36
CA ILE A 264 1.50 17.77 11.10
C ILE A 264 1.72 16.50 11.90
N LEU A 265 0.93 16.32 12.95
CA LEU A 265 1.00 15.12 13.79
C LEU A 265 0.24 13.95 13.18
N ARG A 266 -0.85 14.25 12.47
CA ARG A 266 -1.76 13.25 11.91
C ARG A 266 -2.59 13.84 10.78
N VAL A 267 -2.90 13.00 9.80
CA VAL A 267 -3.95 13.24 8.81
C VAL A 267 -5.03 12.18 8.99
N ASP A 268 -6.28 12.60 9.10
CA ASP A 268 -7.45 11.76 9.25
C ASP A 268 -8.34 11.84 8.01
N THR A 269 -8.85 10.69 7.54
CA THR A 269 -9.73 10.61 6.36
C THR A 269 -11.21 10.35 6.72
N GLY A 270 -11.62 10.76 7.93
CA GLY A 270 -13.02 10.84 8.34
C GLY A 270 -13.38 10.22 9.69
N ALA A 271 -12.52 9.37 10.28
CA ALA A 271 -12.76 8.79 11.62
C ALA A 271 -12.85 9.86 12.71
N ASP A 272 -12.23 11.00 12.45
CA ASP A 272 -12.17 12.16 13.31
C ASP A 272 -13.52 12.87 13.51
N LEU A 273 -14.41 12.77 12.52
CA LEU A 273 -15.79 13.27 12.66
C LEU A 273 -16.55 12.62 13.82
N THR A 274 -16.10 11.48 14.34
CA THR A 274 -16.80 10.78 15.42
C THR A 274 -16.54 11.36 16.82
N TYR A 275 -15.61 12.31 16.93
CA TYR A 275 -15.19 12.85 18.21
C TYR A 275 -15.40 14.35 18.36
N LEU A 276 -15.84 15.03 17.29
CA LEU A 276 -16.22 16.44 17.31
C LEU A 276 -17.58 16.63 17.98
N GLU A 277 -17.72 17.74 18.69
CA GLU A 277 -18.90 18.12 19.45
C GLU A 277 -19.71 19.18 18.69
N HIS A 278 -19.06 20.09 17.98
CA HIS A 278 -19.73 21.14 17.20
C HIS A 278 -19.40 21.03 15.71
N PHE A 279 -20.42 20.70 14.93
CA PHE A 279 -20.37 20.80 13.47
C PHE A 279 -20.99 22.10 13.00
N ASN A 280 -20.30 22.81 12.12
CA ASN A 280 -20.87 23.93 11.38
C ASN A 280 -21.83 23.43 10.28
N ASP A 281 -22.56 24.35 9.64
CA ASP A 281 -23.58 24.02 8.63
C ASP A 281 -22.99 23.21 7.45
N LYS A 282 -21.80 23.59 6.97
CA LYS A 282 -21.12 22.88 5.87
C LYS A 282 -20.81 21.43 6.23
N THR A 283 -20.33 21.20 7.46
CA THR A 283 -19.99 19.85 7.94
C THR A 283 -21.24 19.01 8.16
N ASP A 284 -22.31 19.59 8.72
CA ASP A 284 -23.60 18.90 8.85
C ASP A 284 -24.15 18.49 7.48
N GLU A 285 -24.15 19.41 6.51
CA GLU A 285 -24.58 19.13 5.14
C GLU A 285 -23.78 17.98 4.52
N PHE A 286 -22.45 18.03 4.62
CA PHE A 286 -21.57 16.97 4.12
C PHE A 286 -21.89 15.60 4.73
N ILE A 287 -21.98 15.51 6.07
CA ILE A 287 -22.27 14.26 6.77
C ILE A 287 -23.66 13.72 6.38
N ARG A 288 -24.68 14.60 6.32
CA ARG A 288 -26.04 14.22 5.91
C ARG A 288 -26.09 13.76 4.47
N ARG A 289 -25.38 14.42 3.55
CA ARG A 289 -25.24 14.00 2.14
C ARG A 289 -24.66 12.60 2.04
N LYS A 290 -23.55 12.33 2.73
CA LYS A 290 -22.91 11.00 2.76
C LYS A 290 -23.82 9.94 3.37
N ARG A 291 -24.58 10.31 4.39
CA ARG A 291 -25.56 9.41 4.99
C ARG A 291 -26.72 9.08 4.04
N ALA A 292 -27.24 10.06 3.31
CA ALA A 292 -28.31 9.86 2.34
C ALA A 292 -27.87 8.95 1.18
N ALA A 293 -26.61 9.08 0.73
CA ALA A 293 -26.05 8.27 -0.35
C ALA A 293 -25.80 6.80 0.03
N LYS A 294 -25.61 6.49 1.33
CA LYS A 294 -25.23 5.14 1.78
C LYS A 294 -26.41 4.38 2.40
N PRO A 295 -26.84 3.22 1.85
CA PRO A 295 -27.94 2.47 2.42
C PRO A 295 -27.61 1.96 3.83
N ARG A 296 -28.62 1.96 4.71
CA ARG A 296 -28.47 1.50 6.12
C ARG A 296 -28.07 0.03 6.24
N PHE A 297 -28.43 -0.78 5.24
CA PHE A 297 -28.09 -2.19 5.17
C PHE A 297 -27.53 -2.52 3.78
N VAL A 298 -26.59 -3.45 3.74
CA VAL A 298 -26.12 -4.01 2.48
C VAL A 298 -27.21 -4.88 1.86
N GLY A 299 -27.33 -4.85 0.52
CA GLY A 299 -28.27 -5.73 -0.18
C GLY A 299 -27.97 -7.22 0.01
N PHE A 300 -28.96 -8.08 -0.21
CA PHE A 300 -28.88 -9.52 0.03
C PHE A 300 -27.68 -10.20 -0.66
N LYS A 301 -27.40 -9.87 -1.93
CA LYS A 301 -26.23 -10.40 -2.65
C LYS A 301 -24.92 -10.10 -1.91
N ARG A 302 -24.73 -8.85 -1.50
CA ARG A 302 -23.53 -8.41 -0.76
C ARG A 302 -23.46 -9.04 0.64
N ALA A 303 -24.61 -9.24 1.29
CA ALA A 303 -24.71 -9.97 2.55
C ALA A 303 -24.19 -11.41 2.42
N MET A 304 -24.61 -12.13 1.38
CA MET A 304 -24.13 -13.49 1.09
C MET A 304 -22.62 -13.54 0.83
N THR A 305 -22.09 -12.58 0.06
CA THR A 305 -20.63 -12.46 -0.18
C THR A 305 -19.85 -12.24 1.12
N ILE A 306 -20.38 -11.42 2.04
CA ILE A 306 -19.76 -11.19 3.35
C ILE A 306 -19.71 -12.48 4.17
N ILE A 307 -20.82 -13.25 4.19
CA ILE A 307 -20.91 -14.52 4.91
C ILE A 307 -19.91 -15.54 4.34
N ASP A 308 -19.88 -15.72 3.02
CA ASP A 308 -18.97 -16.64 2.36
C ASP A 308 -17.49 -16.30 2.67
N ARG A 309 -17.11 -15.02 2.50
CA ARG A 309 -15.77 -14.53 2.84
C ARG A 309 -15.41 -14.81 4.30
N TYR A 310 -16.37 -14.71 5.21
CA TYR A 310 -16.16 -14.97 6.62
C TYR A 310 -15.89 -16.45 6.93
N LEU A 311 -16.70 -17.33 6.34
CA LEU A 311 -16.55 -18.78 6.47
C LEU A 311 -15.20 -19.23 5.93
N TRP A 312 -14.80 -18.71 4.78
CA TRP A 312 -13.47 -19.00 4.21
C TRP A 312 -12.33 -18.45 5.05
N SER A 313 -12.43 -17.22 5.55
CA SER A 313 -11.42 -16.65 6.44
C SER A 313 -11.25 -17.47 7.71
N PHE A 314 -12.35 -17.98 8.29
CA PHE A 314 -12.30 -18.85 9.47
C PHE A 314 -11.60 -20.18 9.17
N ARG A 315 -11.95 -20.84 8.05
CA ARG A 315 -11.29 -22.07 7.61
C ARG A 315 -9.81 -21.86 7.34
N ALA A 316 -9.45 -20.80 6.60
CA ALA A 316 -8.07 -20.47 6.26
C ALA A 316 -7.22 -20.24 7.52
N LYS A 317 -7.73 -19.46 8.50
CA LYS A 317 -7.06 -19.21 9.78
C LYS A 317 -6.79 -20.49 10.58
N ARG A 318 -7.72 -21.46 10.57
CA ARG A 318 -7.51 -22.77 11.22
C ARG A 318 -6.33 -23.54 10.61
N HIS A 319 -6.04 -23.32 9.33
CA HIS A 319 -4.90 -23.90 8.62
C HIS A 319 -3.67 -22.97 8.57
N GLY A 320 -3.70 -21.81 9.23
CA GLY A 320 -2.61 -20.83 9.22
C GLY A 320 -2.44 -20.07 7.90
N PHE A 321 -3.45 -20.10 7.01
CA PHE A 321 -3.43 -19.40 5.72
C PHE A 321 -4.10 -18.03 5.79
N MET A 322 -3.64 -17.15 4.89
CA MET A 322 -4.45 -16.04 4.40
C MET A 322 -5.66 -16.56 3.60
N ASP A 323 -6.82 -15.92 3.78
CA ASP A 323 -8.10 -16.35 3.20
C ASP A 323 -8.06 -16.62 1.69
N TYR A 324 -7.62 -15.63 0.89
CA TYR A 324 -7.54 -15.79 -0.57
C TYR A 324 -6.46 -16.79 -1.00
N MET A 325 -5.39 -16.99 -0.22
CA MET A 325 -4.38 -18.00 -0.54
C MET A 325 -4.91 -19.41 -0.33
N TYR A 326 -5.68 -19.63 0.74
CA TYR A 326 -6.32 -20.92 0.96
C TYR A 326 -7.35 -21.25 -0.12
N ARG A 327 -8.18 -20.26 -0.50
CA ARG A 327 -9.13 -20.41 -1.61
C ARG A 327 -8.42 -20.68 -2.93
N GLY A 328 -7.35 -19.93 -3.21
CA GLY A 328 -6.52 -20.10 -4.40
C GLY A 328 -5.89 -21.49 -4.45
N TRP A 329 -5.37 -21.99 -3.34
CA TRP A 329 -4.86 -23.37 -3.24
C TRP A 329 -5.94 -24.41 -3.54
N LYS A 330 -7.12 -24.29 -2.92
CA LYS A 330 -8.23 -25.21 -3.17
C LYS A 330 -8.76 -25.13 -4.61
N LYS A 331 -8.69 -23.96 -5.25
CA LYS A 331 -9.00 -23.81 -6.67
C LYS A 331 -7.94 -24.50 -7.53
N ALA A 332 -6.66 -24.22 -7.29
CA ALA A 332 -5.57 -24.81 -8.06
C ALA A 332 -5.58 -26.34 -8.03
N LEU A 333 -5.87 -26.96 -6.88
CA LEU A 333 -6.03 -28.42 -6.78
C LEU A 333 -7.16 -28.96 -7.68
N ARG A 334 -8.32 -28.28 -7.72
CA ARG A 334 -9.44 -28.67 -8.59
C ARG A 334 -9.12 -28.47 -10.06
N ASP A 335 -8.42 -27.39 -10.39
CA ASP A 335 -8.02 -27.12 -11.77
C ASP A 335 -6.99 -28.17 -12.23
N ASP A 336 -6.08 -28.58 -11.35
CA ASP A 336 -5.06 -29.63 -11.58
C ASP A 336 -5.67 -31.05 -11.66
N ASP A 337 -6.81 -31.32 -11.00
CA ASP A 337 -7.56 -32.57 -11.21
C ASP A 337 -7.97 -32.76 -12.69
N HIS A 338 -8.15 -31.66 -13.43
CA HIS A 338 -8.46 -31.66 -14.86
C HIS A 338 -7.23 -31.64 -15.78
N ASP A 339 -6.01 -31.63 -15.24
CA ASP A 339 -4.78 -31.70 -16.02
C ASP A 339 -4.73 -32.99 -16.86
N LYS A 340 -4.22 -32.91 -18.08
CA LYS A 340 -4.17 -34.06 -19.01
C LYS A 340 -2.80 -34.71 -19.10
N PHE A 341 -1.77 -34.11 -18.49
CA PHE A 341 -0.37 -34.48 -18.65
C PHE A 341 0.16 -35.34 -17.50
N THR A 342 -0.69 -35.61 -16.50
CA THR A 342 -0.43 -36.43 -15.31
C THR A 342 -1.56 -37.43 -15.03
N THR A 343 -1.19 -38.60 -14.51
CA THR A 343 -2.11 -39.66 -14.09
C THR A 343 -2.79 -39.30 -12.77
N ALA A 344 -3.91 -39.99 -12.47
CA ALA A 344 -4.60 -39.82 -11.18
C ALA A 344 -3.70 -40.16 -9.97
N GLN A 345 -2.78 -41.12 -10.12
CA GLN A 345 -1.83 -41.50 -9.08
C GLN A 345 -0.79 -40.41 -8.83
N GLU A 346 -0.23 -39.83 -9.91
CA GLU A 346 0.70 -38.70 -9.83
C GLU A 346 0.05 -37.47 -9.19
N LYS A 347 -1.19 -37.13 -9.58
CA LYS A 347 -1.95 -36.04 -8.96
C LYS A 347 -2.13 -36.23 -7.47
N LYS A 348 -2.62 -37.40 -7.07
CA LYS A 348 -2.79 -37.74 -5.65
C LYS A 348 -1.46 -37.62 -4.90
N TRP A 349 -0.38 -38.19 -5.46
CA TRP A 349 0.95 -38.15 -4.88
C TRP A 349 1.47 -36.72 -4.65
N ALA A 350 1.32 -35.84 -5.66
CA ALA A 350 1.75 -34.45 -5.59
C ALA A 350 0.90 -33.64 -4.61
N HIS A 351 -0.42 -33.77 -4.66
CA HIS A 351 -1.36 -33.06 -3.81
C HIS A 351 -1.15 -33.38 -2.33
N GLU A 352 -0.89 -34.64 -1.99
CA GLU A 352 -0.56 -35.09 -0.63
C GLU A 352 0.74 -34.45 -0.10
N ARG A 353 1.67 -34.12 -1.00
CA ARG A 353 2.95 -33.45 -0.70
C ARG A 353 2.90 -31.93 -0.85
N GLY A 354 1.75 -31.38 -1.26
CA GLY A 354 1.53 -29.95 -1.39
C GLY A 354 1.97 -29.33 -2.72
N PHE A 355 2.25 -30.15 -3.74
CA PHE A 355 2.60 -29.71 -5.09
C PHE A 355 1.41 -29.83 -6.04
N LEU A 356 1.41 -29.02 -7.10
CA LEU A 356 0.61 -29.26 -8.30
C LEU A 356 1.29 -30.36 -9.13
N SER A 357 0.49 -31.22 -9.76
CA SER A 357 0.95 -32.45 -10.39
C SER A 357 2.00 -32.22 -11.49
N TYR A 358 1.87 -31.13 -12.24
CA TYR A 358 2.80 -30.80 -13.31
C TYR A 358 4.23 -30.50 -12.83
N HIS A 359 4.43 -30.14 -11.55
CA HIS A 359 5.77 -29.93 -10.99
C HIS A 359 6.58 -31.21 -10.83
N ILE A 360 5.94 -32.40 -10.87
CA ILE A 360 6.66 -33.69 -10.82
C ILE A 360 7.71 -33.72 -11.94
N LYS A 361 7.30 -33.44 -13.17
CA LYS A 361 8.20 -33.44 -14.33
C LYS A 361 9.10 -32.21 -14.35
N GLN A 362 8.56 -31.02 -14.06
CA GLN A 362 9.36 -29.78 -14.12
C GLN A 362 10.52 -29.77 -13.13
N TYR A 363 10.31 -30.28 -11.92
CA TYR A 363 11.32 -30.24 -10.86
C TYR A 363 12.04 -31.58 -10.69
N GLY A 364 11.64 -32.61 -11.45
CA GLY A 364 12.15 -33.97 -11.27
C GLY A 364 11.87 -34.52 -9.87
N LEU A 365 10.64 -34.34 -9.37
CA LEU A 365 10.28 -34.72 -8.00
C LEU A 365 10.27 -36.25 -7.85
N THR A 366 10.89 -36.72 -6.78
CA THR A 366 10.98 -38.12 -6.36
C THR A 366 10.63 -38.23 -4.87
N GLU A 367 10.47 -39.45 -4.35
CA GLU A 367 10.27 -39.65 -2.90
C GLU A 367 11.47 -39.19 -2.09
N GLU A 368 12.67 -39.27 -2.67
CA GLU A 368 13.92 -38.93 -2.01
C GLU A 368 14.15 -37.42 -1.95
N ASN A 369 13.71 -36.65 -2.96
CA ASN A 369 14.10 -35.25 -3.12
C ASN A 369 13.00 -34.22 -2.83
N TYR A 370 11.71 -34.58 -2.82
CA TYR A 370 10.63 -33.57 -2.83
C TYR A 370 10.67 -32.62 -1.61
N ARG A 371 11.22 -33.09 -0.48
CA ARG A 371 11.35 -32.33 0.76
C ARG A 371 12.38 -31.20 0.69
N SER A 372 13.29 -31.25 -0.29
CA SER A 372 14.28 -30.20 -0.55
C SER A 372 13.70 -29.04 -1.35
N PHE A 373 12.47 -29.17 -1.86
CA PHE A 373 11.79 -28.14 -2.62
C PHE A 373 10.71 -27.44 -1.81
N LEU A 374 10.47 -26.18 -2.14
CA LEU A 374 9.34 -25.42 -1.60
C LEU A 374 8.08 -25.81 -2.38
N SER A 375 7.13 -26.45 -1.68
CA SER A 375 5.85 -26.83 -2.30
C SER A 375 4.95 -25.63 -2.57
N ASP A 376 4.05 -25.74 -3.56
CA ASP A 376 3.05 -24.71 -3.88
C ASP A 376 2.21 -24.34 -2.66
N ARG A 377 1.81 -25.35 -1.89
CA ARG A 377 1.06 -25.20 -0.65
C ARG A 377 1.86 -24.41 0.36
N ASP A 378 3.12 -24.77 0.59
CA ASP A 378 3.97 -24.12 1.58
C ASP A 378 4.30 -22.68 1.17
N TYR A 379 4.55 -22.41 -0.11
CA TYR A 379 4.77 -21.05 -0.58
C TYR A 379 3.53 -20.15 -0.42
N LYS A 380 2.33 -20.67 -0.75
CA LYS A 380 1.06 -19.97 -0.46
C LYS A 380 0.81 -19.82 1.03
N TRP A 381 1.22 -20.80 1.83
CA TRP A 381 1.11 -20.77 3.28
C TRP A 381 1.99 -19.69 3.88
N LEU A 382 3.21 -19.50 3.39
CA LEU A 382 4.15 -18.48 3.90
C LEU A 382 3.59 -17.06 3.84
N ARG A 383 2.72 -16.73 2.86
CA ARG A 383 2.16 -15.38 2.75
C ARG A 383 1.29 -14.99 3.97
N PRO A 384 1.42 -13.76 4.50
CA PRO A 384 2.39 -12.74 4.11
C PRO A 384 3.77 -12.97 4.74
N ILE A 385 4.82 -12.72 3.94
CA ILE A 385 6.20 -12.62 4.42
C ILE A 385 6.44 -11.19 4.93
N ASN A 386 6.05 -10.19 4.13
CA ASN A 386 6.12 -8.79 4.54
C ASN A 386 5.04 -8.41 5.57
N ASN A 387 5.38 -7.49 6.46
CA ASN A 387 4.48 -6.88 7.44
C ASN A 387 3.34 -6.07 6.77
N GLU A 388 2.60 -5.29 7.58
CA GLU A 388 1.42 -4.55 7.14
C GLU A 388 1.69 -3.45 6.10
N TYR A 389 2.93 -2.94 6.00
CA TYR A 389 3.30 -1.90 5.03
C TYR A 389 3.22 -2.37 3.58
N ARG A 390 3.10 -3.68 3.32
CA ARG A 390 2.84 -4.23 1.98
C ARG A 390 1.57 -3.65 1.33
N LYS A 391 0.66 -3.08 2.14
CA LYS A 391 -0.54 -2.39 1.68
C LYS A 391 -0.22 -1.23 0.72
N LEU A 392 0.93 -0.60 0.86
CA LEU A 392 1.37 0.53 0.04
C LEU A 392 1.67 0.11 -1.40
N LEU A 393 2.02 -1.17 -1.61
CA LEU A 393 2.37 -1.73 -2.91
C LEU A 393 1.20 -2.46 -3.62
N TRP A 394 -0.02 -2.43 -3.06
CA TRP A 394 -1.14 -3.20 -3.59
C TRP A 394 -1.80 -2.63 -4.84
N ASP A 395 -1.69 -1.32 -5.07
CA ASP A 395 -2.23 -0.68 -6.26
C ASP A 395 -1.30 0.42 -6.75
N LYS A 396 -1.47 0.72 -8.03
CA LYS A 396 -0.58 1.57 -8.81
C LYS A 396 -0.60 3.03 -8.34
N VAL A 397 -1.74 3.50 -7.85
CA VAL A 397 -1.95 4.88 -7.40
C VAL A 397 -1.28 5.09 -6.04
N THR A 398 -1.51 4.19 -5.09
CA THR A 398 -0.86 4.24 -3.77
C THR A 398 0.66 4.12 -3.89
N LEU A 399 1.13 3.22 -4.77
CA LEU A 399 2.55 3.05 -5.04
C LEU A 399 3.17 4.34 -5.57
N ARG A 400 2.49 5.05 -6.49
CA ARG A 400 2.94 6.34 -7.02
C ARG A 400 3.13 7.40 -5.94
N TYR A 401 2.21 7.52 -4.98
CA TYR A 401 2.36 8.46 -3.85
C TYR A 401 3.44 8.01 -2.87
N CYS A 402 3.51 6.71 -2.55
CA CYS A 402 4.49 6.19 -1.60
C CYS A 402 5.94 6.31 -2.08
N LEU A 403 6.16 6.33 -3.39
CA LEU A 403 7.47 6.34 -4.02
C LEU A 403 7.67 7.63 -4.83
N ASP A 404 7.06 8.75 -4.42
CA ASP A 404 7.13 10.01 -5.13
C ASP A 404 8.56 10.56 -5.23
N LYS A 405 9.38 10.38 -4.18
CA LYS A 405 10.84 10.57 -4.20
C LYS A 405 11.56 9.87 -5.37
N TYR A 406 11.01 8.77 -5.88
CA TYR A 406 11.54 7.99 -7.02
C TYR A 406 10.64 8.09 -8.26
N SER A 407 9.85 9.15 -8.38
CA SER A 407 8.88 9.35 -9.48
C SER A 407 9.51 9.29 -10.87
N GLU A 408 10.79 9.67 -11.01
CA GLU A 408 11.53 9.54 -12.28
C GLU A 408 11.63 8.09 -12.77
N TYR A 409 11.61 7.11 -11.84
CA TYR A 409 11.66 5.67 -12.12
C TYR A 409 10.26 5.04 -12.20
N LEU A 410 9.19 5.82 -12.08
CA LEU A 410 7.82 5.37 -12.25
C LEU A 410 7.25 5.90 -13.57
N PRO A 411 6.20 5.28 -14.15
CA PRO A 411 5.42 5.93 -15.19
C PRO A 411 4.91 7.29 -14.69
N GLU A 412 4.76 8.28 -15.57
CA GLU A 412 3.99 9.49 -15.23
C GLU A 412 2.49 9.14 -15.07
N TYR A 413 1.83 9.62 -14.02
CA TYR A 413 0.41 9.41 -13.73
C TYR A 413 -0.34 10.72 -13.96
N TYR A 414 -1.28 10.74 -14.90
CA TYR A 414 -1.94 11.98 -15.31
C TYR A 414 -3.38 12.10 -14.79
N TYR A 415 -4.17 11.03 -14.91
CA TYR A 415 -5.56 11.04 -14.46
C TYR A 415 -5.94 9.73 -13.79
N HIS A 416 -6.97 9.82 -12.95
CA HIS A 416 -7.60 8.68 -12.32
C HIS A 416 -9.11 8.85 -12.38
N ILE A 417 -9.77 7.92 -13.05
CA ILE A 417 -11.23 7.89 -13.19
C ILE A 417 -11.77 7.03 -12.06
N VAL A 418 -12.62 7.59 -11.20
CA VAL A 418 -13.13 6.91 -10.00
C VAL A 418 -14.65 7.00 -9.88
N PRO A 419 -15.33 5.95 -9.37
CA PRO A 419 -16.73 6.06 -8.98
C PRO A 419 -16.84 6.77 -7.63
N ARG A 420 -17.38 8.00 -7.62
CA ARG A 420 -17.61 8.81 -6.41
C ARG A 420 -18.99 9.46 -6.47
N ASP A 421 -19.76 9.30 -5.38
CA ASP A 421 -21.15 9.79 -5.26
C ASP A 421 -22.08 9.32 -6.39
N GLY A 422 -21.96 8.04 -6.78
CA GLY A 422 -22.83 7.42 -7.77
C GLY A 422 -22.53 7.81 -9.22
N ARG A 423 -21.44 8.55 -9.49
CA ARG A 423 -21.00 8.93 -10.83
C ARG A 423 -19.49 8.71 -10.99
N MET A 424 -19.05 8.58 -12.24
CA MET A 424 -17.62 8.59 -12.56
C MET A 424 -17.09 10.02 -12.52
N GLN A 425 -15.93 10.21 -11.89
CA GLN A 425 -15.23 11.48 -11.80
C GLN A 425 -13.81 11.33 -12.33
N VAL A 426 -13.32 12.36 -13.01
CA VAL A 426 -11.93 12.42 -13.49
C VAL A 426 -11.13 13.25 -12.50
N LEU A 427 -10.14 12.62 -11.87
CA LEU A 427 -9.24 13.25 -10.90
C LEU A 427 -7.87 13.44 -11.53
N LYS A 428 -7.22 14.57 -11.27
CA LYS A 428 -5.82 14.78 -11.64
C LYS A 428 -4.91 13.99 -10.71
N MET A 429 -3.86 13.45 -11.29
CA MET A 429 -2.74 12.80 -10.59
C MET A 429 -1.52 13.74 -10.58
N PRO A 430 -0.48 13.45 -9.78
CA PRO A 430 0.69 14.33 -9.61
C PRO A 430 1.38 14.78 -10.89
N ASP A 431 1.41 13.96 -11.94
CA ASP A 431 2.14 14.26 -13.18
C ASP A 431 1.25 14.87 -14.26
N CYS A 432 0.00 15.22 -13.94
CA CYS A 432 -0.94 15.86 -14.86
C CYS A 432 -0.46 17.27 -15.25
N PRO A 433 -0.30 17.59 -16.55
CA PRO A 433 0.09 18.93 -16.98
C PRO A 433 -0.84 20.03 -16.45
N GLU A 434 -0.23 21.13 -16.05
CA GLU A 434 -0.96 22.31 -15.59
C GLU A 434 -1.86 22.87 -16.71
N GLY A 435 -3.06 23.36 -16.35
CA GLY A 435 -4.02 23.91 -17.31
C GLY A 435 -4.97 22.88 -17.98
N LEU A 436 -4.72 21.57 -17.87
CA LEU A 436 -5.70 20.59 -18.34
C LEU A 436 -6.89 20.47 -17.38
N PRO A 437 -8.14 20.35 -17.86
CA PRO A 437 -9.31 20.26 -16.99
C PRO A 437 -9.51 18.85 -16.41
N ARG A 438 -10.22 18.76 -15.27
CA ARG A 438 -10.68 17.50 -14.65
C ARG A 438 -11.89 16.90 -15.40
N SER A 439 -11.73 16.56 -16.67
CA SER A 439 -12.83 16.09 -17.52
C SER A 439 -12.36 15.08 -18.56
N LEU A 440 -13.31 14.38 -19.19
CA LEU A 440 -13.00 13.51 -20.32
C LEU A 440 -12.38 14.29 -21.50
N ASP A 441 -12.76 15.56 -21.71
CA ASP A 441 -12.10 16.43 -22.70
C ASP A 441 -10.63 16.70 -22.31
N GLY A 442 -10.33 16.87 -21.02
CA GLY A 442 -8.95 16.96 -20.53
C GLY A 442 -8.13 15.71 -20.85
N VAL A 443 -8.72 14.52 -20.67
CA VAL A 443 -8.10 13.26 -21.07
C VAL A 443 -7.84 13.21 -22.58
N LEU A 444 -8.77 13.66 -23.42
CA LEU A 444 -8.57 13.69 -24.88
C LEU A 444 -7.51 14.71 -25.31
N ARG A 445 -7.46 15.90 -24.68
CA ARG A 445 -6.39 16.88 -24.90
C ARG A 445 -5.03 16.27 -24.61
N LEU A 446 -4.89 15.66 -23.44
CA LEU A 446 -3.67 14.96 -23.04
C LEU A 446 -3.29 13.88 -24.05
N LEU A 447 -4.25 13.06 -24.50
CA LEU A 447 -3.99 12.01 -25.49
C LEU A 447 -3.54 12.58 -26.84
N ARG A 448 -4.10 13.72 -27.28
CA ARG A 448 -3.67 14.41 -28.50
C ARG A 448 -2.25 14.97 -28.37
N GLU A 449 -1.86 15.43 -27.19
CA GLU A 449 -0.52 15.95 -26.90
C GLU A 449 0.52 14.82 -26.81
N LYS A 450 0.28 13.82 -25.94
CA LYS A 450 1.20 12.71 -25.65
C LYS A 450 1.19 11.61 -26.73
N LYS A 451 0.19 11.58 -27.61
CA LYS A 451 -0.07 10.58 -28.68
C LYS A 451 -0.37 9.17 -28.21
N LEU A 452 0.21 8.71 -27.11
CA LEU A 452 -0.01 7.40 -26.51
C LEU A 452 -0.20 7.54 -25.00
N LEU A 453 -1.20 6.82 -24.47
CA LEU A 453 -1.43 6.69 -23.04
C LEU A 453 -1.73 5.22 -22.69
N ALA A 454 -1.35 4.82 -21.48
CA ALA A 454 -1.76 3.57 -20.88
C ALA A 454 -2.99 3.82 -20.00
N MET A 455 -4.02 2.99 -20.12
CA MET A 455 -5.14 2.98 -19.18
C MET A 455 -5.33 1.59 -18.58
N LYS A 456 -5.38 1.51 -17.24
CA LYS A 456 -5.42 0.25 -16.48
C LYS A 456 -6.39 0.35 -15.30
N PRO A 457 -7.10 -0.73 -14.94
CA PRO A 457 -7.77 -0.81 -13.65
C PRO A 457 -6.77 -0.59 -12.52
N THR A 458 -7.15 0.21 -11.51
CA THR A 458 -6.29 0.53 -10.37
C THR A 458 -5.90 -0.71 -9.58
N VAL A 459 -6.81 -1.69 -9.49
CA VAL A 459 -6.57 -3.01 -8.92
C VAL A 459 -6.86 -4.07 -9.97
N GLY A 460 -5.85 -4.82 -10.37
CA GLY A 460 -5.95 -5.86 -11.39
C GLY A 460 -4.69 -6.72 -11.42
N SER A 461 -4.79 -7.90 -12.02
CA SER A 461 -3.64 -8.80 -12.23
C SER A 461 -3.71 -9.35 -13.65
N HIS A 462 -2.57 -9.83 -14.18
CA HIS A 462 -2.50 -10.50 -15.50
C HIS A 462 -2.92 -9.62 -16.69
N GLY A 463 -2.83 -8.29 -16.58
CA GLY A 463 -3.12 -7.35 -17.68
C GLY A 463 -4.59 -7.27 -18.13
N ILE A 464 -5.52 -7.91 -17.40
CA ILE A 464 -6.96 -7.81 -17.68
C ILE A 464 -7.39 -6.35 -17.55
N GLY A 465 -8.02 -5.82 -18.61
CA GLY A 465 -8.48 -4.43 -18.66
C GLY A 465 -7.41 -3.42 -19.06
N PHE A 466 -6.24 -3.84 -19.56
CA PHE A 466 -5.27 -2.91 -20.14
C PHE A 466 -5.76 -2.35 -21.48
N TYR A 467 -5.69 -1.03 -21.62
CA TYR A 467 -5.96 -0.31 -22.86
C TYR A 467 -4.74 0.54 -23.26
N LYS A 468 -4.29 0.36 -24.50
CA LYS A 468 -3.41 1.28 -25.22
C LYS A 468 -4.28 2.31 -25.91
N LEU A 469 -4.27 3.53 -25.40
CA LEU A 469 -4.96 4.66 -26.00
C LEU A 469 -4.00 5.37 -26.96
N GLY A 470 -4.46 5.69 -28.16
CA GLY A 470 -3.64 6.35 -29.18
C GLY A 470 -4.34 7.52 -29.87
N PHE A 471 -3.55 8.42 -30.44
CA PHE A 471 -4.00 9.45 -31.37
C PHE A 471 -2.99 9.61 -32.51
N ASP A 472 -3.40 9.29 -33.74
CA ASP A 472 -2.53 9.30 -34.92
C ASP A 472 -2.41 10.67 -35.61
N GLY A 473 -3.05 11.70 -35.05
CA GLY A 473 -3.17 13.04 -35.64
C GLY A 473 -4.55 13.34 -36.23
N LYS A 474 -5.36 12.31 -36.48
CA LYS A 474 -6.73 12.45 -37.03
C LYS A 474 -7.78 11.66 -36.24
N ARG A 475 -7.46 10.44 -35.82
CA ARG A 475 -8.38 9.50 -35.16
C ARG A 475 -7.83 9.06 -33.80
N TYR A 476 -8.74 8.68 -32.91
CA TYR A 476 -8.38 8.03 -31.66
C TYR A 476 -8.27 6.53 -31.89
N LEU A 477 -7.47 5.85 -31.07
CA LEU A 477 -7.33 4.41 -31.09
C LEU A 477 -7.49 3.84 -29.68
N VAL A 478 -8.15 2.70 -29.58
CA VAL A 478 -8.17 1.87 -28.36
C VAL A 478 -7.73 0.48 -28.76
N ASN A 479 -6.56 0.04 -28.27
CA ASN A 479 -5.98 -1.26 -28.62
C ASN A 479 -5.82 -1.47 -30.14
N GLY A 480 -5.58 -0.39 -30.89
CA GLY A 480 -5.46 -0.41 -32.35
C GLY A 480 -6.77 -0.25 -33.12
N GLU A 481 -7.92 -0.33 -32.44
CA GLU A 481 -9.22 -0.06 -33.06
C GLU A 481 -9.48 1.44 -33.14
N GLU A 482 -9.76 1.93 -34.35
CA GLU A 482 -10.08 3.33 -34.58
C GLU A 482 -11.39 3.74 -33.92
N LYS A 483 -11.41 4.96 -33.39
CA LYS A 483 -12.59 5.63 -32.83
C LYS A 483 -12.63 7.08 -33.29
N SER A 484 -13.82 7.54 -33.64
CA SER A 484 -14.13 8.97 -33.68
C SER A 484 -14.08 9.57 -32.27
N GLU A 485 -14.05 10.90 -32.17
CA GLU A 485 -14.08 11.58 -30.88
C GLU A 485 -15.29 11.21 -30.03
N SER A 486 -16.48 11.14 -30.65
CA SER A 486 -17.72 10.76 -29.97
C SER A 486 -17.68 9.32 -29.43
N GLU A 487 -17.14 8.39 -30.21
CA GLU A 487 -16.98 6.99 -29.79
C GLU A 487 -15.94 6.86 -28.66
N MET A 488 -14.87 7.65 -28.70
CA MET A 488 -13.86 7.68 -27.64
C MET A 488 -14.42 8.23 -26.34
N LEU A 489 -15.22 9.32 -26.40
CA LEU A 489 -15.92 9.84 -25.22
C LEU A 489 -16.94 8.83 -24.68
N GLY A 490 -17.71 8.18 -25.56
CA GLY A 490 -18.65 7.13 -25.18
C GLY A 490 -17.95 5.95 -24.49
N PHE A 491 -16.79 5.54 -24.99
CA PHE A 491 -15.96 4.51 -24.37
C PHE A 491 -15.52 4.92 -22.97
N LEU A 492 -14.92 6.11 -22.80
CA LEU A 492 -14.46 6.57 -21.49
C LEU A 492 -15.62 6.77 -20.49
N ALA A 493 -16.78 7.23 -20.98
CA ALA A 493 -17.99 7.40 -20.16
C ALA A 493 -18.64 6.07 -19.76
N SER A 494 -18.34 4.98 -20.47
CA SER A 494 -18.86 3.63 -20.18
C SER A 494 -18.12 2.92 -19.05
N LEU A 495 -16.96 3.44 -18.62
CA LEU A 495 -16.18 2.87 -17.52
C LEU A 495 -16.97 2.94 -16.21
N ASP A 496 -16.90 1.89 -15.39
CA ASP A 496 -17.68 1.73 -14.16
C ASP A 496 -16.84 1.28 -12.94
N ASP A 497 -15.51 1.24 -13.09
CA ASP A 497 -14.53 0.90 -12.06
C ASP A 497 -13.42 1.98 -12.00
N TYR A 498 -12.42 1.77 -11.17
CA TYR A 498 -11.30 2.69 -10.96
C TYR A 498 -10.25 2.46 -12.05
N TYR A 499 -9.99 3.48 -12.87
CA TYR A 499 -9.00 3.41 -13.97
C TYR A 499 -7.94 4.49 -13.84
N ASN A 500 -6.68 4.07 -13.81
CA ASN A 500 -5.53 4.95 -13.91
C ASN A 500 -5.18 5.20 -15.38
N ILE A 501 -4.88 6.47 -15.71
CA ILE A 501 -4.33 6.90 -17.00
C ILE A 501 -2.91 7.41 -16.75
N SER A 502 -1.94 6.76 -17.38
CA SER A 502 -0.50 7.00 -17.19
C SER A 502 0.25 7.02 -18.52
N GLU A 503 1.53 7.34 -18.44
CA GLU A 503 2.52 7.19 -19.50
C GLU A 503 2.45 5.79 -20.13
N TYR A 504 2.38 5.74 -21.46
CA TYR A 504 2.58 4.49 -22.17
C TYR A 504 4.09 4.23 -22.29
N ILE A 505 4.62 3.35 -21.43
CA ILE A 505 6.05 3.03 -21.42
C ILE A 505 6.46 2.34 -22.72
N VAL A 506 7.46 2.91 -23.38
CA VAL A 506 8.08 2.34 -24.58
C VAL A 506 9.43 1.72 -24.21
N MET A 507 9.56 0.43 -24.49
CA MET A 507 10.79 -0.31 -24.23
C MET A 507 11.96 0.19 -25.10
N HIS A 508 13.18 0.09 -24.58
CA HIS A 508 14.43 0.47 -25.23
C HIS A 508 14.54 -0.11 -26.64
N SER A 509 15.01 0.72 -27.57
CA SER A 509 15.08 0.45 -29.01
C SER A 509 15.85 -0.84 -29.36
N GLU A 510 16.94 -1.14 -28.65
CA GLU A 510 17.70 -2.39 -28.82
C GLU A 510 16.90 -3.65 -28.45
N LEU A 511 16.12 -3.60 -27.36
CA LEU A 511 15.30 -4.74 -26.93
C LEU A 511 14.06 -4.92 -27.81
N ARG A 512 13.53 -3.83 -28.39
CA ARG A 512 12.38 -3.88 -29.31
C ARG A 512 12.67 -4.68 -30.58
N ARG A 513 13.94 -4.89 -30.93
CA ARG A 513 14.31 -5.78 -32.04
C ARG A 513 13.81 -7.20 -31.78
N ILE A 514 13.95 -7.68 -30.54
CA ILE A 514 13.48 -9.02 -30.14
C ILE A 514 11.95 -9.10 -30.23
N TYR A 515 11.24 -8.16 -29.60
CA TYR A 515 9.78 -8.06 -29.68
C TYR A 515 9.30 -6.64 -29.33
N SER A 516 8.54 -6.01 -30.22
CA SER A 516 8.13 -4.60 -30.10
C SER A 516 6.67 -4.36 -29.71
N GLU A 517 5.83 -5.39 -29.74
CA GLU A 517 4.38 -5.21 -29.57
C GLU A 517 3.98 -4.89 -28.12
N VAL A 518 4.79 -5.31 -27.15
CA VAL A 518 4.59 -5.05 -25.72
C VAL A 518 5.89 -4.61 -25.06
N ALA A 519 5.77 -3.85 -23.97
CA ALA A 519 6.89 -3.55 -23.11
C ALA A 519 7.26 -4.80 -22.30
N CYS A 520 8.32 -5.48 -22.74
CA CYS A 520 8.87 -6.65 -22.06
C CYS A 520 9.56 -6.19 -20.77
N THR A 521 9.39 -6.94 -19.69
CA THR A 521 9.86 -6.55 -18.35
C THR A 521 10.94 -7.48 -17.83
N VAL A 522 11.85 -6.95 -17.01
CA VAL A 522 12.76 -7.75 -16.19
C VAL A 522 12.13 -7.92 -14.81
N ARG A 523 11.97 -9.16 -14.36
CA ARG A 523 11.60 -9.48 -12.99
C ARG A 523 12.87 -9.50 -12.14
N ILE A 524 12.91 -8.72 -11.07
CA ILE A 524 14.05 -8.65 -10.15
C ILE A 524 13.58 -9.02 -8.74
N MET A 525 14.12 -10.10 -8.18
CA MET A 525 13.89 -10.51 -6.79
C MET A 525 14.88 -9.83 -5.86
N VAL A 526 14.37 -9.17 -4.83
CA VAL A 526 15.17 -8.55 -3.78
C VAL A 526 14.78 -9.09 -2.41
N ILE A 527 15.79 -9.40 -1.58
CA ILE A 527 15.63 -9.76 -0.17
C ILE A 527 16.38 -8.75 0.69
N ASN A 528 15.68 -8.08 1.61
CA ASN A 528 16.21 -7.10 2.56
C ASN A 528 16.04 -7.59 4.01
N ARG A 529 16.80 -8.63 4.39
CA ARG A 529 16.65 -9.32 5.70
C ARG A 529 16.91 -8.40 6.89
N SER A 530 17.94 -7.56 6.81
CA SER A 530 18.34 -6.63 7.87
C SER A 530 17.59 -5.29 7.83
N GLY A 531 16.83 -5.02 6.76
CA GLY A 531 16.23 -3.70 6.50
C GLY A 531 17.21 -2.70 5.89
N LEU A 532 18.52 -2.91 6.02
CA LEU A 532 19.57 -1.96 5.62
C LEU A 532 20.47 -2.47 4.48
N ASP A 533 20.46 -3.78 4.21
CA ASP A 533 21.31 -4.44 3.21
C ASP A 533 20.45 -5.28 2.22
N PRO A 534 19.74 -4.63 1.29
CA PRO A 534 18.96 -5.31 0.27
C PRO A 534 19.86 -5.95 -0.81
N VAL A 535 19.60 -7.21 -1.11
CA VAL A 535 20.33 -8.00 -2.11
C VAL A 535 19.42 -8.37 -3.28
N ILE A 536 19.88 -8.12 -4.51
CA ILE A 536 19.26 -8.67 -5.73
C ILE A 536 19.66 -10.14 -5.84
N GLU A 537 18.70 -11.03 -5.60
CA GLU A 537 18.94 -12.47 -5.47
C GLU A 537 18.67 -13.24 -6.76
N ASN A 538 17.82 -12.70 -7.63
CA ASN A 538 17.53 -13.30 -8.92
C ASN A 538 17.01 -12.24 -9.89
N ALA A 539 17.34 -12.39 -11.17
CA ALA A 539 16.70 -11.65 -12.24
C ALA A 539 16.39 -12.53 -13.46
N TYR A 540 15.29 -12.23 -14.16
CA TYR A 540 14.98 -12.82 -15.46
C TYR A 540 14.18 -11.88 -16.34
N PHE A 541 14.47 -11.89 -17.64
CA PHE A 541 13.80 -11.07 -18.64
C PHE A 541 12.57 -11.81 -19.18
N ARG A 542 11.38 -11.21 -19.09
CA ARG A 542 10.12 -11.73 -19.62
C ARG A 542 9.83 -11.07 -20.96
N ILE A 543 9.65 -11.89 -21.99
CA ILE A 543 9.49 -11.45 -23.38
C ILE A 543 8.12 -11.90 -23.87
N GLY A 544 7.32 -10.95 -24.31
CA GLY A 544 6.00 -11.22 -24.90
C GLY A 544 6.10 -11.96 -26.23
N THR A 545 5.00 -12.57 -26.65
CA THR A 545 4.84 -13.23 -27.95
C THR A 545 3.47 -12.88 -28.51
N LYS A 546 3.17 -13.27 -29.76
CA LYS A 546 1.81 -13.09 -30.31
C LYS A 546 0.73 -13.73 -29.42
N SER A 547 1.03 -14.81 -28.69
CA SER A 547 0.05 -15.46 -27.81
C SER A 547 -0.21 -14.72 -26.49
N THR A 548 0.71 -13.84 -26.06
CA THR A 548 0.56 -13.11 -24.79
C THR A 548 -0.27 -11.83 -24.93
N GLY A 549 -0.64 -11.45 -26.16
CA GLY A 549 -1.46 -10.28 -26.45
C GLY A 549 -0.74 -8.97 -26.05
N PHE A 550 -1.35 -8.21 -25.14
CA PHE A 550 -0.80 -6.93 -24.67
C PHE A 550 0.07 -7.04 -23.40
N THR A 551 0.55 -8.25 -23.06
CA THR A 551 1.37 -8.52 -21.87
C THR A 551 2.58 -9.38 -22.22
N ASP A 552 3.49 -9.56 -21.26
CA ASP A 552 4.65 -10.46 -21.34
C ASP A 552 4.53 -11.66 -20.38
N ASN A 553 3.30 -12.03 -20.01
CA ASN A 553 3.06 -13.07 -19.02
C ASN A 553 3.55 -14.45 -19.49
N ILE A 554 4.50 -15.04 -18.75
CA ILE A 554 5.06 -16.38 -19.02
C ILE A 554 3.95 -17.44 -19.08
N GLY A 555 2.99 -17.39 -18.16
CA GLY A 555 1.88 -18.36 -18.10
C GLY A 555 0.94 -18.31 -19.31
N SER A 556 1.05 -17.28 -20.15
CA SER A 556 0.26 -17.08 -21.37
C SER A 556 1.08 -17.33 -22.65
N GLY A 557 2.21 -18.03 -22.53
CA GLY A 557 3.10 -18.35 -23.66
C GLY A 557 4.22 -17.34 -23.89
N GLY A 558 4.55 -16.52 -22.89
CA GLY A 558 5.73 -15.65 -22.90
C GLY A 558 7.03 -16.44 -22.80
N VAL A 559 8.09 -15.93 -23.41
CA VAL A 559 9.46 -16.44 -23.28
C VAL A 559 10.12 -15.78 -22.07
N PHE A 560 11.04 -16.46 -21.41
CA PHE A 560 11.84 -15.85 -20.34
C PHE A 560 13.31 -16.26 -20.46
N ALA A 561 14.21 -15.31 -20.19
CA ALA A 561 15.65 -15.50 -20.22
C ALA A 561 16.25 -15.21 -18.85
N TYR A 562 17.23 -16.01 -18.43
CA TYR A 562 18.01 -15.70 -17.23
C TYR A 562 18.76 -14.38 -17.43
N VAL A 563 18.88 -13.59 -16.37
CA VAL A 563 19.68 -12.36 -16.35
C VAL A 563 20.73 -12.52 -15.25
N ASP A 564 22.01 -12.42 -15.62
CA ASP A 564 23.08 -12.34 -14.62
C ASP A 564 22.90 -11.07 -13.79
N GLU A 565 22.72 -11.23 -12.49
CA GLU A 565 22.31 -10.15 -11.60
C GLU A 565 23.37 -9.04 -11.53
N LYS A 566 24.64 -9.35 -11.79
CA LYS A 566 25.76 -8.40 -11.69
C LYS A 566 26.01 -7.63 -12.98
N THR A 567 25.78 -8.25 -14.12
CA THR A 567 26.16 -7.70 -15.43
C THR A 567 24.98 -7.29 -16.30
N GLY A 568 23.77 -7.77 -15.99
CA GLY A 568 22.59 -7.54 -16.82
C GLY A 568 22.60 -8.34 -18.12
N PHE A 569 23.55 -9.27 -18.30
CA PHE A 569 23.62 -10.12 -19.47
C PHE A 569 22.50 -11.17 -19.41
N PHE A 570 21.63 -11.18 -20.42
CA PHE A 570 20.54 -12.12 -20.51
C PHE A 570 20.80 -13.21 -21.55
N HIS A 571 20.51 -14.47 -21.19
CA HIS A 571 20.74 -15.64 -22.04
C HIS A 571 19.87 -16.84 -21.60
N ASN A 572 20.06 -18.00 -22.22
CA ASN A 572 19.35 -19.25 -21.92
C ASN A 572 17.83 -19.06 -21.91
N ALA A 573 17.31 -18.41 -22.95
CA ALA A 573 15.88 -18.19 -23.10
C ALA A 573 15.11 -19.52 -23.19
N GLU A 574 13.95 -19.55 -22.55
CA GLU A 574 13.09 -20.72 -22.37
C GLU A 574 11.61 -20.35 -22.53
N ILE A 575 10.78 -21.33 -22.85
CA ILE A 575 9.33 -21.17 -22.95
C ILE A 575 8.62 -22.31 -22.21
N ILE A 576 7.47 -22.01 -21.59
CA ILE A 576 6.60 -23.04 -20.99
C ILE A 576 5.52 -23.42 -22.00
N ARG A 577 5.46 -24.70 -22.37
CA ARG A 577 4.37 -25.29 -23.17
C ARG A 577 3.89 -26.57 -22.51
N GLU A 578 2.58 -26.67 -22.26
CA GLU A 578 1.98 -27.86 -21.65
C GLU A 578 2.71 -28.29 -20.36
N HIS A 579 3.06 -27.29 -19.54
CA HIS A 579 3.86 -27.44 -18.31
C HIS A 579 5.29 -27.98 -18.51
N VAL A 580 5.83 -28.03 -19.72
CA VAL A 580 7.24 -28.37 -19.97
C VAL A 580 8.01 -27.08 -20.27
N ILE A 581 9.13 -26.89 -19.57
CA ILE A 581 10.09 -25.83 -19.86
C ILE A 581 11.04 -26.34 -20.95
N THR A 582 11.11 -25.64 -22.08
CA THR A 582 12.02 -25.99 -23.18
C THR A 582 12.89 -24.81 -23.60
N PRO A 583 14.14 -25.06 -24.04
CA PRO A 583 14.99 -24.01 -24.60
C PRO A 583 14.33 -23.30 -25.79
N CYS A 584 14.42 -21.98 -25.82
CA CYS A 584 13.90 -21.09 -26.85
C CYS A 584 14.92 -19.97 -27.16
N PRO A 585 16.12 -20.29 -27.67
CA PRO A 585 17.20 -19.31 -27.88
C PRO A 585 16.88 -18.25 -28.96
N VAL A 586 15.83 -18.48 -29.75
CA VAL A 586 15.35 -17.59 -30.80
C VAL A 586 13.86 -17.31 -30.57
N HIS A 587 13.45 -16.06 -30.76
CA HIS A 587 12.08 -15.63 -30.51
C HIS A 587 11.10 -16.26 -31.51
N PRO A 588 10.00 -16.89 -31.04
CA PRO A 588 9.13 -17.71 -31.90
C PRO A 588 8.46 -16.91 -33.03
N ASP A 589 8.19 -15.61 -32.84
CA ASP A 589 7.48 -14.80 -33.83
C ASP A 589 8.37 -13.92 -34.71
N THR A 590 9.52 -13.48 -34.20
CA THR A 590 10.41 -12.50 -34.88
C THR A 590 11.68 -13.15 -35.40
N GLN A 591 12.00 -14.37 -34.95
CA GLN A 591 13.21 -15.10 -35.30
C GLN A 591 14.52 -14.42 -34.87
N GLU A 592 14.44 -13.42 -33.99
CA GLU A 592 15.59 -12.76 -33.40
C GLU A 592 16.21 -13.62 -32.29
N LYS A 593 17.54 -13.56 -32.16
CA LYS A 593 18.26 -14.23 -31.08
C LYS A 593 17.89 -13.58 -29.74
N ILE A 594 17.61 -14.40 -28.73
CA ILE A 594 17.31 -13.92 -27.37
C ILE A 594 18.57 -14.05 -26.51
N GLU A 595 19.46 -13.09 -26.70
CA GLU A 595 20.70 -12.97 -25.93
C GLU A 595 21.22 -11.53 -26.06
N GLY A 596 21.78 -10.97 -24.99
CA GLY A 596 22.31 -9.61 -25.02
C GLY A 596 22.52 -9.03 -23.63
N THR A 597 22.76 -7.72 -23.55
CA THR A 597 22.89 -7.00 -22.27
C THR A 597 21.71 -6.06 -22.10
N LEU A 598 21.12 -6.02 -20.91
CA LEU A 598 20.09 -5.05 -20.57
C LEU A 598 20.70 -3.64 -20.51
N PRO A 599 20.18 -2.66 -21.26
CA PRO A 599 20.63 -1.28 -21.17
C PRO A 599 20.42 -0.72 -19.74
N HIS A 600 21.28 0.21 -19.33
CA HIS A 600 21.17 0.93 -18.04
C HIS A 600 21.19 0.03 -16.78
N TRP A 601 21.75 -1.19 -16.86
CA TRP A 601 21.75 -2.12 -15.73
C TRP A 601 22.50 -1.59 -14.50
N ASP A 602 23.58 -0.84 -14.67
CA ASP A 602 24.30 -0.18 -13.56
C ASP A 602 23.39 0.75 -12.75
N GLU A 603 22.41 1.40 -13.42
CA GLU A 603 21.43 2.23 -12.75
C GLU A 603 20.46 1.40 -11.92
N VAL A 604 20.00 0.26 -12.45
CA VAL A 604 19.16 -0.71 -11.73
C VAL A 604 19.86 -1.21 -10.46
N LEU A 605 21.15 -1.56 -10.56
CA LEU A 605 21.97 -2.03 -9.44
C LEU A 605 22.13 -0.98 -8.33
N ARG A 606 22.07 0.30 -8.67
CA ARG A 606 22.16 1.39 -7.70
C ARG A 606 20.80 1.70 -7.08
N VAL A 607 19.77 1.89 -7.91
CA VAL A 607 18.48 2.46 -7.52
C VAL A 607 17.58 1.45 -6.81
N ILE A 608 17.53 0.20 -7.28
CA ILE A 608 16.64 -0.81 -6.67
C ILE A 608 17.00 -1.08 -5.19
N PRO A 609 18.29 -1.27 -4.82
CA PRO A 609 18.70 -1.34 -3.42
C PRO A 609 18.40 -0.06 -2.62
N GLU A 610 18.61 1.13 -3.19
CA GLU A 610 18.29 2.39 -2.54
C GLU A 610 16.80 2.51 -2.19
N LEU A 611 15.94 2.20 -3.15
CA LEU A 611 14.49 2.17 -2.96
C LEU A 611 14.10 1.15 -1.89
N CYS A 612 14.70 -0.04 -1.86
CA CYS A 612 14.43 -1.05 -0.83
C CYS A 612 14.82 -0.58 0.59
N ARG A 613 15.84 0.27 0.74
CA ARG A 613 16.17 0.93 2.01
C ARG A 613 15.15 2.01 2.37
N TYR A 614 14.63 2.74 1.39
CA TYR A 614 13.56 3.70 1.63
C TYR A 614 12.27 3.04 2.17
N ILE A 615 11.92 1.85 1.66
CA ILE A 615 10.80 1.03 2.18
C ILE A 615 11.29 -0.15 3.04
N ALA A 616 12.33 0.07 3.86
CA ALA A 616 13.00 -0.93 4.70
C ALA A 616 12.12 -1.80 5.63
N PRO A 617 10.90 -1.39 6.06
CA PRO A 617 10.01 -2.31 6.76
C PRO A 617 9.67 -3.57 5.95
N LEU A 618 9.78 -3.53 4.61
CA LEU A 618 9.50 -4.65 3.71
C LEU A 618 10.78 -5.47 3.44
N GLU A 619 10.63 -6.79 3.45
CA GLU A 619 11.74 -7.74 3.40
C GLU A 619 11.86 -8.42 2.04
N TYR A 620 10.75 -8.86 1.44
CA TYR A 620 10.75 -9.66 0.21
C TYR A 620 9.98 -8.97 -0.91
N LEU A 621 10.68 -8.57 -1.98
CA LEU A 621 10.15 -7.74 -3.05
C LEU A 621 10.49 -8.34 -4.43
N GLY A 622 9.57 -8.24 -5.38
CA GLY A 622 9.77 -8.58 -6.78
C GLY A 622 9.44 -7.38 -7.65
N PHE A 623 10.42 -6.78 -8.32
CA PHE A 623 10.20 -5.63 -9.18
C PHE A 623 9.94 -6.07 -10.61
N ASP A 624 8.99 -5.42 -11.27
CA ASP A 624 8.77 -5.54 -12.71
C ASP A 624 9.27 -4.25 -13.36
N VAL A 625 10.43 -4.30 -14.02
CA VAL A 625 11.08 -3.13 -14.61
C VAL A 625 11.10 -3.19 -16.13
N VAL A 626 10.94 -2.07 -16.81
CA VAL A 626 11.11 -1.95 -18.26
C VAL A 626 12.32 -1.06 -18.51
N MET A 627 13.28 -1.55 -19.30
CA MET A 627 14.37 -0.70 -19.80
C MET A 627 13.82 0.22 -20.90
N THR A 628 14.05 1.51 -20.80
CA THR A 628 13.65 2.54 -21.77
C THR A 628 14.90 3.20 -22.35
N ASP A 629 14.77 3.93 -23.46
CA ASP A 629 15.92 4.64 -24.06
C ASP A 629 16.56 5.66 -23.08
N SER A 630 15.82 6.11 -22.06
CA SER A 630 16.26 7.11 -21.07
C SER A 630 16.62 6.55 -19.68
N GLY A 631 16.66 5.23 -19.49
CA GLY A 631 16.88 4.60 -18.18
C GLY A 631 15.99 3.38 -17.99
N PHE A 632 15.30 3.28 -16.85
CA PHE A 632 14.31 2.23 -16.60
C PHE A 632 13.08 2.76 -15.86
N LYS A 633 11.97 2.02 -15.97
CA LYS A 633 10.70 2.30 -15.29
C LYS A 633 10.20 1.09 -14.52
N ILE A 634 9.85 1.27 -13.25
CA ILE A 634 9.24 0.26 -12.37
C ILE A 634 7.73 0.30 -12.60
N LEU A 635 7.18 -0.79 -13.16
CA LEU A 635 5.75 -0.89 -13.43
C LEU A 635 4.94 -1.36 -12.22
N GLU A 636 5.54 -2.25 -11.42
CA GLU A 636 4.94 -2.78 -10.20
C GLU A 636 5.98 -3.40 -9.25
N ILE A 637 5.61 -3.51 -7.97
CA ILE A 637 6.39 -4.20 -6.95
C ILE A 637 5.51 -5.27 -6.30
N ASN A 638 5.89 -6.52 -6.52
CA ASN A 638 5.22 -7.72 -6.07
C ASN A 638 5.72 -8.13 -4.68
N THR A 639 4.79 -8.35 -3.74
CA THR A 639 5.10 -8.79 -2.36
C THR A 639 4.94 -10.29 -2.14
N HIS A 640 4.66 -11.01 -3.23
CA HIS A 640 4.57 -12.47 -3.34
C HIS A 640 4.63 -12.81 -4.83
N GLN A 641 5.83 -12.92 -5.36
CA GLN A 641 6.10 -13.18 -6.79
C GLN A 641 6.02 -14.67 -7.13
N ASP A 642 5.86 -15.00 -8.40
CA ASP A 642 5.91 -16.40 -8.83
C ASP A 642 7.34 -16.96 -8.80
N LEU A 643 7.48 -18.26 -8.52
CA LEU A 643 8.76 -18.97 -8.39
C LEU A 643 8.90 -20.05 -9.49
N HIS A 644 8.75 -19.66 -10.76
CA HIS A 644 8.62 -20.59 -11.89
C HIS A 644 9.84 -21.51 -12.10
N ARG A 645 11.02 -21.14 -11.60
CA ARG A 645 12.23 -21.96 -11.63
C ARG A 645 12.85 -22.14 -10.26
N TYR A 646 12.03 -22.33 -9.23
CA TYR A 646 12.54 -22.49 -7.86
C TYR A 646 13.75 -23.43 -7.76
N PRO A 647 13.79 -24.63 -8.39
CA PRO A 647 14.96 -25.52 -8.34
C PRO A 647 16.30 -24.96 -8.84
N THR A 648 16.26 -23.90 -9.65
CA THR A 648 17.46 -23.30 -10.26
C THR A 648 17.92 -22.04 -9.54
N TYR A 649 17.19 -21.62 -8.51
CA TYR A 649 17.55 -20.44 -7.75
C TYR A 649 18.79 -20.71 -6.90
N ASN A 650 19.46 -19.63 -6.48
CA ASN A 650 20.67 -19.74 -5.70
C ASN A 650 20.40 -20.33 -4.29
N GLU A 651 21.45 -20.78 -3.62
CA GLU A 651 21.36 -21.35 -2.27
C GLU A 651 20.78 -20.37 -1.23
N ASN A 652 21.03 -19.07 -1.37
CA ASN A 652 20.51 -18.05 -0.45
C ASN A 652 18.98 -17.96 -0.50
N VAL A 653 18.38 -18.01 -1.69
CA VAL A 653 16.93 -18.01 -1.88
C VAL A 653 16.31 -19.28 -1.33
N HIS A 654 16.94 -20.43 -1.58
CA HIS A 654 16.51 -21.71 -1.00
C HIS A 654 16.55 -21.67 0.53
N ALA A 655 17.69 -21.28 1.10
CA ALA A 655 17.87 -21.15 2.54
C ALA A 655 16.87 -20.16 3.15
N TYR A 656 16.60 -19.04 2.48
CA TYR A 656 15.62 -18.05 2.91
C TYR A 656 14.24 -18.67 3.11
N PHE A 657 13.69 -19.32 2.08
CA PHE A 657 12.34 -19.88 2.17
C PHE A 657 12.24 -21.06 3.13
N MET A 658 13.27 -21.91 3.17
CA MET A 658 13.30 -23.03 4.12
C MET A 658 13.35 -22.53 5.56
N HIS A 659 14.15 -21.50 5.84
CA HIS A 659 14.17 -20.85 7.16
C HIS A 659 12.81 -20.24 7.54
N LYS A 660 12.17 -19.48 6.64
CA LYS A 660 10.81 -18.94 6.89
C LYS A 660 9.79 -20.06 7.14
N LEU A 661 9.94 -21.19 6.46
CA LEU A 661 9.06 -22.35 6.63
C LEU A 661 9.25 -23.02 7.98
N GLU A 662 10.49 -23.21 8.42
CA GLU A 662 10.84 -23.73 9.75
C GLU A 662 10.23 -22.86 10.87
N LEU A 663 10.43 -21.54 10.80
CA LEU A 663 9.86 -20.58 11.74
C LEU A 663 8.34 -20.66 11.80
N LYS A 664 7.68 -20.72 10.63
CA LYS A 664 6.22 -20.79 10.57
C LYS A 664 5.69 -22.12 11.11
N ARG A 665 6.39 -23.23 10.86
CA ARG A 665 6.07 -24.56 11.45
C ARG A 665 6.25 -24.57 12.97
N ALA A 666 7.23 -23.82 13.49
CA ALA A 666 7.42 -23.59 14.92
C ALA A 666 6.41 -22.59 15.53
N GLY A 667 5.47 -22.07 14.75
CA GLY A 667 4.45 -21.13 15.22
C GLY A 667 4.96 -19.70 15.43
N LYS A 668 6.16 -19.37 14.94
CA LYS A 668 6.72 -18.01 14.99
C LYS A 668 6.03 -17.11 13.97
N LYS A 669 5.92 -15.82 14.30
CA LYS A 669 5.45 -14.80 13.37
C LYS A 669 6.61 -14.36 12.48
N LEU A 670 6.45 -14.46 11.17
CA LEU A 670 7.48 -14.00 10.22
C LEU A 670 7.61 -12.47 10.21
N CYS A 671 6.50 -11.77 10.46
CA CYS A 671 6.39 -10.33 10.46
C CYS A 671 5.34 -9.82 11.47
#